data_AF-A0A1Q8WVA1-F1
#
_entry.id   AF-A0A1Q8WVA1-F1
#
_cell.length_a   1.000
_cell.length_b   1.000
_cell.length_c   1.000
_cell.angle_alpha   90.00
_cell.angle_beta   90.00
_cell.angle_gamma   90.00
#
_symmetry.space_group_name_H-M   'P 1'
#
loop_
_entity.id
_entity.type
_entity.pdbx_description
1 polymer ?
#
loop_
_entity_poly.entity_id
_entity_poly.type
_entity_poly.pdbx_seq_one_letter_code
_entity_poly.pdbx_strand_id
1 'polypeptide(L)'
;MTFGTRSTGSTSNQCQNVTIHNVSTIKLTKSLNARASAEDDRKDTDLSSQAEVDTVEETESSEAPAARDGAGSTDTEAAEQVLKQDSDGDEETSEAQEDDTDGATATGSESDAPSGVGPDDASGTEADVLVLAAAPGRDGAEAPEILLEGLQPPSSTALEDLDINALVTLLPSLGFSGAQDSVVRLPSSSVTGQGYRGPATILIVGVGTGWADTDPLAVITDDEAALGYDQTGLLRRAAGRATRALAGTDSAVLALPALCEEQLAAVVHGAALGAYSWSATKNEDRPGQEKTSKWTSPLKSIFIVSPLADTPEGQEAMAGALALAQATALTRDLVNEPPNRLTPQVFAERARAAGQAAGIRVEIWDAPALVEQGFGGILGVARGSVHPARLVRLEWSPVHAAEAAGGRASSQAEGDGAAGRPKHVALIGKGITFDSGGLSLKPASSMPEMKSDMAGAATVLGAIVTAARLALPIRVTAWLALAENMPGADAQRPSDVITMFDGTTVEVTNTDAEGRLVMADALARAVTEEPDAVLDVATLTGAQIVALGDHVAAVMGTPDLREEVVAAAQRAGESFWPMPLPAHLRATLDSPFADLRNTKVGSRAGGMLSAGLFLREFVGRRPWAHLDIAGPAYNDSSPWGLTPTGGTGMGVSTLVELLRSLSAEVSILS
;
A
#
# COMPACT_ATOMS: atom_id res chain seq x y z
N MET A 1 26.41 -19.07 11.79
CA MET A 1 26.77 -17.87 12.58
C MET A 1 25.72 -16.81 12.31
N THR A 2 24.70 -16.76 13.17
CA THR A 2 23.65 -15.75 13.18
C THR A 2 24.15 -14.56 14.00
N PHE A 3 24.44 -13.45 13.34
CA PHE A 3 24.66 -12.19 14.05
C PHE A 3 23.28 -11.62 14.43
N GLY A 4 22.96 -11.73 15.71
CA GLY A 4 21.78 -11.12 16.30
C GLY A 4 21.99 -9.62 16.50
N THR A 5 21.34 -8.81 15.67
CA THR A 5 20.83 -7.51 16.11
C THR A 5 19.40 -7.75 16.58
N ARG A 6 19.07 -7.36 17.81
CA ARG A 6 17.70 -7.44 18.37
C ARG A 6 16.72 -6.80 17.39
N SER A 7 15.98 -7.63 16.67
CA SER A 7 14.80 -7.23 15.90
C SER A 7 13.68 -6.94 16.88
N THR A 8 13.45 -5.67 17.21
CA THR A 8 12.26 -5.25 17.94
C THR A 8 11.64 -4.01 17.28
N GLY A 9 10.45 -4.14 16.66
CA GLY A 9 9.61 -2.94 16.58
C GLY A 9 8.33 -2.87 15.76
N SER A 10 8.14 -3.63 14.69
CA SER A 10 6.89 -3.53 13.91
C SER A 10 6.58 -4.90 13.30
N THR A 11 5.29 -5.25 13.27
CA THR A 11 4.81 -6.45 12.62
C THR A 11 3.89 -6.03 11.48
N SER A 12 4.32 -6.33 10.27
CA SER A 12 3.54 -6.22 9.05
C SER A 12 3.43 -7.59 8.42
N ASN A 13 2.29 -7.89 7.82
CA ASN A 13 2.18 -9.11 7.03
C ASN A 13 2.73 -8.94 5.62
N GLN A 14 3.04 -7.72 5.16
CA GLN A 14 3.55 -7.39 3.82
C GLN A 14 2.80 -8.07 2.65
N CYS A 15 1.52 -8.42 2.85
CA CYS A 15 0.75 -9.28 1.95
C CYS A 15 1.38 -10.69 1.71
N GLN A 16 2.36 -11.12 2.52
CA GLN A 16 3.03 -12.42 2.46
C GLN A 16 2.29 -13.52 3.23
N ASN A 17 1.51 -13.16 4.25
CA ASN A 17 0.69 -14.12 5.01
C ASN A 17 -0.69 -14.37 4.38
N VAL A 18 -0.88 -13.93 3.13
CA VAL A 18 -2.11 -14.07 2.36
C VAL A 18 -1.79 -14.93 1.15
N THR A 19 -2.40 -16.11 1.07
CA THR A 19 -2.25 -16.96 -0.11
C THR A 19 -3.39 -16.64 -1.07
N ILE A 20 -3.05 -16.14 -2.26
CA ILE A 20 -4.02 -15.87 -3.32
C ILE A 20 -3.90 -16.94 -4.38
N HIS A 21 -5.01 -17.64 -4.62
CA HIS A 21 -5.14 -18.62 -5.69
C HIS A 21 -6.06 -18.06 -6.77
N ASN A 22 -5.62 -18.10 -8.01
CA ASN A 22 -6.52 -17.94 -9.15
C ASN A 22 -7.08 -19.32 -9.49
N VAL A 23 -8.39 -19.50 -9.34
CA VAL A 23 -9.03 -20.81 -9.50
C VAL A 23 -9.93 -20.79 -10.73
N SER A 24 -9.69 -21.78 -11.59
CA SER A 24 -10.48 -21.99 -12.78
C SER A 24 -11.91 -22.27 -12.41
N THR A 25 -12.76 -21.71 -13.25
CA THR A 25 -14.19 -21.89 -13.19
C THR A 25 -14.62 -23.37 -13.14
N ILE A 26 -13.83 -24.26 -13.76
CA ILE A 26 -14.13 -25.70 -13.83
C ILE A 26 -13.52 -26.50 -12.64
N LYS A 27 -12.49 -25.96 -11.96
CA LYS A 27 -11.68 -26.73 -10.98
C LYS A 27 -12.18 -26.65 -9.54
N LEU A 28 -12.96 -25.62 -9.19
CA LEU A 28 -13.60 -25.54 -7.86
C LEU A 28 -14.51 -26.76 -7.60
N THR A 29 -15.01 -27.39 -8.68
CA THR A 29 -15.95 -28.51 -8.71
C THR A 29 -15.37 -29.85 -8.22
N LYS A 30 -14.07 -30.13 -8.42
CA LYS A 30 -13.49 -31.43 -8.07
C LYS A 30 -13.05 -31.53 -6.61
N SER A 31 -12.60 -30.41 -6.03
CA SER A 31 -12.09 -30.39 -4.66
C SER A 31 -13.20 -30.45 -3.59
N LEU A 32 -14.41 -29.97 -3.92
CA LEU A 32 -15.57 -29.99 -3.01
C LEU A 32 -16.37 -31.30 -3.13
N ASN A 33 -16.45 -31.89 -4.31
CA ASN A 33 -17.22 -33.12 -4.54
C ASN A 33 -16.51 -34.42 -4.10
N ALA A 34 -15.19 -34.42 -3.92
CA ALA A 34 -14.42 -35.61 -3.55
C ALA A 34 -14.76 -36.18 -2.14
N ARG A 35 -15.53 -35.45 -1.30
CA ARG A 35 -16.00 -35.93 0.01
C ARG A 35 -17.45 -36.40 0.04
N ALA A 36 -18.32 -35.94 -0.86
CA ALA A 36 -19.71 -36.38 -0.88
C ALA A 36 -19.84 -37.89 -1.17
N SER A 37 -18.92 -38.46 -1.96
CA SER A 37 -18.84 -39.91 -2.18
C SER A 37 -18.11 -40.68 -1.07
N ALA A 38 -17.42 -40.01 -0.14
CA ALA A 38 -16.73 -40.68 0.97
C ALA A 38 -17.62 -40.82 2.23
N GLU A 39 -18.70 -40.03 2.34
CA GLU A 39 -19.68 -40.14 3.43
C GLU A 39 -20.85 -41.08 3.12
N ASP A 40 -21.10 -41.41 1.84
CA ASP A 40 -22.17 -42.35 1.45
C ASP A 40 -21.77 -43.84 1.62
N ASP A 41 -20.47 -44.14 1.73
CA ASP A 41 -19.94 -45.49 1.96
C ASP A 41 -19.95 -45.92 3.45
N ARG A 42 -20.60 -45.15 4.35
CA ARG A 42 -20.72 -45.49 5.79
C ARG A 42 -22.14 -45.83 6.26
N LYS A 43 -23.03 -46.21 5.34
CA LYS A 43 -24.33 -46.80 5.70
C LYS A 43 -24.50 -48.18 5.08
N ASP A 44 -23.76 -49.14 5.62
CA ASP A 44 -24.21 -50.53 5.67
C ASP A 44 -23.38 -51.28 6.71
N THR A 45 -23.94 -51.47 7.91
CA THR A 45 -23.86 -52.72 8.68
C THR A 45 -24.68 -52.64 9.98
N ASP A 46 -25.86 -53.25 9.88
CA ASP A 46 -26.44 -54.22 10.81
C ASP A 46 -26.93 -53.83 12.22
N LEU A 47 -28.14 -54.34 12.48
CA LEU A 47 -28.97 -54.28 13.66
C LEU A 47 -28.56 -55.38 14.66
N SER A 48 -28.74 -55.17 15.97
CA SER A 48 -29.55 -56.06 16.85
C SER A 48 -29.34 -55.85 18.35
N SER A 49 -30.41 -56.19 19.10
CA SER A 49 -30.59 -56.38 20.57
C SER A 49 -30.89 -55.11 21.40
N GLN A 50 -32.16 -54.86 21.77
CA GLN A 50 -32.92 -55.33 22.97
C GLN A 50 -32.39 -54.71 24.29
N ALA A 51 -33.17 -54.16 25.24
CA ALA A 51 -34.57 -54.35 25.63
C ALA A 51 -35.14 -53.15 26.44
N GLU A 52 -36.47 -53.21 26.58
CA GLU A 52 -37.50 -52.58 27.47
C GLU A 52 -37.01 -52.04 28.85
N VAL A 53 -37.62 -51.05 29.52
CA VAL A 53 -38.94 -51.07 30.19
C VAL A 53 -39.35 -49.65 30.71
N ASP A 54 -40.62 -49.28 30.42
CA ASP A 54 -41.70 -48.54 31.14
C ASP A 54 -41.57 -47.26 32.00
N THR A 55 -42.44 -46.29 31.61
CA THR A 55 -43.43 -45.45 32.37
C THR A 55 -42.96 -44.48 33.48
N VAL A 56 -43.54 -43.30 33.76
CA VAL A 56 -44.96 -42.86 33.87
C VAL A 56 -45.04 -41.31 33.70
N GLU A 57 -46.22 -40.84 33.26
CA GLU A 57 -46.89 -39.52 33.36
C GLU A 57 -46.68 -38.74 34.70
N GLU A 58 -46.98 -37.44 34.91
CA GLU A 58 -48.16 -36.63 34.57
C GLU A 58 -47.92 -35.13 34.99
N THR A 59 -48.54 -34.16 34.27
CA THR A 59 -49.26 -32.89 34.70
C THR A 59 -48.73 -31.98 35.84
N GLU A 60 -48.96 -30.66 35.98
CA GLU A 60 -49.82 -29.61 35.41
C GLU A 60 -49.38 -28.25 36.05
N SER A 61 -49.29 -27.13 35.31
CA SER A 61 -50.22 -25.97 35.35
C SER A 61 -49.80 -24.72 36.17
N SER A 62 -50.17 -23.56 35.59
CA SER A 62 -50.66 -22.30 36.23
C SER A 62 -49.67 -21.45 37.07
N GLU A 63 -49.66 -20.12 37.08
CA GLU A 63 -50.40 -19.02 36.44
C GLU A 63 -49.63 -17.71 36.74
N ALA A 64 -49.73 -16.72 35.84
CA ALA A 64 -49.50 -15.28 36.12
C ALA A 64 -50.75 -14.71 36.87
N PRO A 65 -50.90 -13.41 37.28
CA PRO A 65 -50.51 -12.21 36.52
C PRO A 65 -50.23 -10.88 37.30
N ALA A 66 -49.82 -9.86 36.53
CA ALA A 66 -50.19 -8.41 36.55
C ALA A 66 -50.09 -7.59 37.87
N ALA A 67 -49.95 -6.25 37.92
CA ALA A 67 -50.06 -5.16 36.95
C ALA A 67 -49.55 -3.84 37.60
N ARG A 68 -49.19 -2.85 36.75
CA ARG A 68 -49.46 -1.38 36.88
C ARG A 68 -48.84 -0.62 38.06
N ASP A 69 -48.57 0.69 38.04
CA ASP A 69 -48.64 1.82 37.10
C ASP A 69 -47.87 2.97 37.81
N GLY A 70 -47.51 4.05 37.11
CA GLY A 70 -47.54 5.39 37.74
C GLY A 70 -46.28 6.27 37.68
N ALA A 71 -46.16 6.96 36.55
CA ALA A 71 -45.82 8.38 36.32
C ALA A 71 -45.17 9.29 37.40
N GLY A 72 -44.32 10.18 36.87
CA GLY A 72 -44.08 11.57 37.33
C GLY A 72 -42.80 11.77 38.14
N SER A 73 -42.03 12.84 38.05
CA SER A 73 -41.98 14.02 37.18
C SER A 73 -40.73 14.83 37.60
N THR A 74 -40.24 15.66 36.68
CA THR A 74 -39.60 16.99 36.89
C THR A 74 -38.26 17.12 37.63
N ASP A 75 -37.30 17.72 36.90
CA ASP A 75 -36.50 18.93 37.20
C ASP A 75 -35.73 18.96 38.54
N THR A 76 -34.50 19.46 38.65
CA THR A 76 -33.89 20.67 38.07
C THR A 76 -32.41 20.68 38.51
N GLU A 77 -31.54 21.38 37.77
CA GLU A 77 -30.49 22.33 38.21
C GLU A 77 -29.74 22.10 39.55
N ALA A 78 -28.44 22.37 39.73
CA ALA A 78 -27.44 23.11 38.97
C ALA A 78 -26.04 22.85 39.56
N ALA A 79 -25.04 23.30 38.79
CA ALA A 79 -23.72 23.86 39.15
C ALA A 79 -23.37 23.99 40.66
N GLU A 80 -22.13 23.73 41.09
CA GLU A 80 -20.96 24.60 40.95
C GLU A 80 -19.73 23.84 41.49
N GLN A 81 -18.57 23.87 40.82
CA GLN A 81 -17.39 24.70 41.17
C GLN A 81 -16.83 24.43 42.59
N VAL A 82 -15.53 24.34 42.92
CA VAL A 82 -14.27 24.66 42.24
C VAL A 82 -13.13 24.38 43.25
N LEU A 83 -12.01 23.88 42.74
CA LEU A 83 -10.60 24.13 43.13
C LEU A 83 -9.99 23.72 44.48
N LYS A 84 -8.66 23.48 44.34
CA LYS A 84 -7.53 23.66 45.27
C LYS A 84 -7.24 22.45 46.18
N GLN A 85 -6.00 22.01 46.39
CA GLN A 85 -4.68 22.55 46.02
C GLN A 85 -3.61 21.48 46.33
N ASP A 86 -2.46 21.56 45.63
CA ASP A 86 -1.04 21.37 46.02
C ASP A 86 -0.72 20.56 47.30
N SER A 87 0.34 19.76 47.41
CA SER A 87 1.75 20.03 47.05
C SER A 87 2.62 18.79 47.40
N ASP A 88 3.67 18.60 46.60
CA ASP A 88 5.08 18.32 46.93
C ASP A 88 5.53 17.28 47.99
N GLY A 89 6.62 16.58 47.64
CA GLY A 89 7.70 16.30 48.60
C GLY A 89 8.35 14.92 48.55
N ASP A 90 9.33 14.77 47.65
CA ASP A 90 10.73 14.33 47.87
C ASP A 90 11.12 13.04 48.63
N GLU A 91 11.98 12.28 47.93
CA GLU A 91 13.27 11.70 48.37
C GLU A 91 13.24 10.55 49.41
N GLU A 92 14.15 9.56 49.47
CA GLU A 92 15.40 9.22 48.79
C GLU A 92 15.74 7.76 49.19
N THR A 93 16.54 7.08 48.37
CA THR A 93 17.58 6.06 48.71
C THR A 93 17.27 4.78 49.52
N SER A 94 17.73 3.64 49.01
CA SER A 94 18.81 2.86 49.65
C SER A 94 19.32 1.74 48.74
N GLU A 95 20.62 1.51 48.88
CA GLU A 95 21.53 0.64 48.11
C GLU A 95 21.55 -0.82 48.61
N ALA A 96 22.43 -1.59 47.95
CA ALA A 96 23.16 -2.81 48.38
C ALA A 96 22.58 -4.15 47.86
N GLN A 97 23.28 -4.82 46.92
CA GLN A 97 24.36 -5.85 47.13
C GLN A 97 23.76 -7.16 47.67
N GLU A 98 24.12 -8.38 47.27
CA GLU A 98 25.19 -8.96 46.44
C GLU A 98 24.83 -10.45 46.26
N ASP A 99 25.62 -11.17 45.44
CA ASP A 99 25.94 -12.60 45.56
C ASP A 99 25.02 -13.72 45.01
N ASP A 100 25.47 -14.21 43.85
CA ASP A 100 26.21 -15.47 43.64
C ASP A 100 25.51 -16.81 43.34
N THR A 101 26.10 -17.42 42.30
CA THR A 101 26.34 -18.85 42.04
C THR A 101 25.26 -19.82 41.52
N ASP A 102 25.62 -20.35 40.34
CA ASP A 102 25.66 -21.76 39.91
C ASP A 102 24.38 -22.58 39.73
N GLY A 103 24.29 -23.20 38.54
CA GLY A 103 23.37 -24.30 38.29
C GLY A 103 23.24 -24.71 36.83
N ALA A 104 24.33 -25.16 36.20
CA ALA A 104 24.29 -25.82 34.91
C ALA A 104 23.51 -27.15 35.00
N THR A 105 22.52 -27.37 34.13
CA THR A 105 22.16 -28.71 33.64
C THR A 105 21.76 -28.65 32.18
N ALA A 106 22.58 -29.31 31.36
CA ALA A 106 22.32 -29.59 29.97
C ALA A 106 21.37 -30.79 29.85
N THR A 107 20.33 -30.68 29.02
CA THR A 107 19.72 -31.82 28.33
C THR A 107 19.47 -31.40 26.89
N GLY A 108 20.03 -32.18 25.96
CA GLY A 108 19.85 -31.99 24.54
C GLY A 108 18.65 -32.76 24.01
N SER A 109 18.07 -32.23 22.93
CA SER A 109 17.34 -32.96 21.90
C SER A 109 17.41 -32.06 20.66
N GLU A 110 18.36 -32.34 19.78
CA GLU A 110 18.10 -32.97 18.48
C GLU A 110 17.19 -32.13 17.57
N SER A 111 17.86 -31.63 16.54
CA SER A 111 17.35 -30.90 15.39
C SER A 111 16.59 -31.82 14.44
N ASP A 112 15.32 -31.49 14.17
CA ASP A 112 14.63 -31.97 12.97
C ASP A 112 14.44 -30.82 11.99
N ALA A 113 15.11 -30.95 10.85
CA ALA A 113 14.88 -30.15 9.65
C ALA A 113 13.69 -30.77 8.89
N PRO A 114 12.75 -29.97 8.34
CA PRO A 114 11.69 -30.54 7.52
C PRO A 114 12.23 -30.82 6.12
N SER A 115 12.40 -32.10 5.81
CA SER A 115 12.65 -32.59 4.46
C SER A 115 11.34 -32.76 3.69
N GLY A 116 11.29 -32.23 2.47
CA GLY A 116 10.53 -32.78 1.34
C GLY A 116 9.03 -32.45 1.28
N VAL A 117 8.67 -31.45 0.47
CA VAL A 117 7.31 -31.31 -0.06
C VAL A 117 7.32 -31.83 -1.50
N GLY A 118 6.70 -32.98 -1.72
CA GLY A 118 6.38 -33.49 -3.04
C GLY A 118 5.14 -32.79 -3.63
N PRO A 119 4.92 -32.85 -4.95
CA PRO A 119 3.78 -32.21 -5.59
C PRO A 119 2.59 -33.16 -5.51
N ASP A 120 1.77 -33.10 -4.44
CA ASP A 120 0.39 -33.66 -4.47
C ASP A 120 -0.53 -33.34 -3.27
N ASP A 121 -0.14 -32.52 -2.28
CA ASP A 121 -1.05 -32.15 -1.17
C ASP A 121 -1.92 -30.91 -1.45
N ALA A 122 -2.68 -30.93 -2.55
CA ALA A 122 -3.74 -29.96 -2.84
C ALA A 122 -5.12 -30.63 -2.74
N SER A 123 -5.52 -31.04 -1.53
CA SER A 123 -6.86 -31.56 -1.26
C SER A 123 -7.67 -30.60 -0.38
N GLY A 124 -8.71 -29.97 -0.94
CA GLY A 124 -9.89 -29.49 -0.19
C GLY A 124 -9.78 -28.14 0.51
N THR A 125 -10.29 -27.06 -0.08
CA THR A 125 -10.58 -25.81 0.66
C THR A 125 -12.05 -25.42 0.49
N GLU A 126 -12.88 -25.78 1.47
CA GLU A 126 -14.12 -25.07 1.75
C GLU A 126 -13.73 -23.67 2.24
N ALA A 127 -14.07 -22.63 1.48
CA ALA A 127 -13.86 -21.27 1.93
C ALA A 127 -14.97 -20.84 2.90
N ASP A 128 -14.66 -19.98 3.87
CA ASP A 128 -15.62 -19.53 4.88
C ASP A 128 -16.67 -18.56 4.31
N VAL A 129 -16.27 -17.74 3.33
CA VAL A 129 -17.11 -16.67 2.78
C VAL A 129 -17.04 -16.63 1.25
N LEU A 130 -18.20 -16.47 0.61
CA LEU A 130 -18.33 -16.10 -0.80
C LEU A 130 -18.48 -14.59 -0.92
N VAL A 131 -17.71 -13.95 -1.79
CA VAL A 131 -17.79 -12.52 -2.08
C VAL A 131 -18.34 -12.31 -3.49
N LEU A 132 -19.39 -11.49 -3.59
CA LEU A 132 -19.99 -11.03 -4.85
C LEU A 132 -19.93 -9.50 -4.94
N ALA A 133 -19.85 -8.97 -6.16
CA ALA A 133 -19.97 -7.53 -6.41
C ALA A 133 -21.38 -7.18 -6.89
N ALA A 134 -21.83 -5.97 -6.55
CA ALA A 134 -23.10 -5.43 -6.99
C ALA A 134 -23.00 -3.94 -7.35
N ALA A 135 -23.64 -3.55 -8.44
CA ALA A 135 -23.81 -2.15 -8.84
C ALA A 135 -25.20 -1.63 -8.42
N PRO A 136 -25.38 -0.29 -8.30
CA PRO A 136 -26.70 0.30 -8.17
C PRO A 136 -27.61 -0.08 -9.33
N GLY A 137 -28.90 -0.25 -9.05
CA GLY A 137 -29.90 -0.58 -10.06
C GLY A 137 -29.97 0.50 -11.15
N ARG A 138 -30.09 0.06 -12.42
CA ARG A 138 -30.22 0.97 -13.57
C ARG A 138 -31.59 1.66 -13.57
N ASP A 139 -31.65 2.84 -14.20
CA ASP A 139 -32.90 3.60 -14.42
C ASP A 139 -33.72 3.85 -13.13
N GLY A 140 -33.06 3.97 -11.99
CA GLY A 140 -33.70 4.23 -10.70
C GLY A 140 -34.34 3.01 -10.04
N ALA A 141 -34.01 1.80 -10.48
CA ALA A 141 -34.42 0.57 -9.80
C ALA A 141 -33.85 0.53 -8.36
N GLU A 142 -34.71 0.24 -7.38
CA GLU A 142 -34.28 0.09 -5.98
C GLU A 142 -33.40 -1.16 -5.77
N ALA A 143 -33.61 -2.19 -6.58
CA ALA A 143 -32.86 -3.43 -6.50
C ALA A 143 -31.49 -3.29 -7.18
N PRO A 144 -30.39 -3.66 -6.51
CA PRO A 144 -29.06 -3.63 -7.10
C PRO A 144 -28.85 -4.74 -8.14
N GLU A 145 -27.93 -4.51 -9.08
CA GLU A 145 -27.50 -5.47 -10.10
C GLU A 145 -26.32 -6.28 -9.58
N ILE A 146 -26.47 -7.60 -9.37
CA ILE A 146 -25.34 -8.49 -9.05
C ILE A 146 -24.52 -8.72 -10.32
N LEU A 147 -23.20 -8.52 -10.21
CA LEU A 147 -22.27 -8.62 -11.32
C LEU A 147 -21.81 -10.06 -11.49
N LEU A 148 -22.34 -10.75 -12.51
CA LEU A 148 -22.11 -12.17 -12.77
C LEU A 148 -21.40 -12.43 -14.11
N GLU A 149 -20.94 -11.39 -14.79
CA GLU A 149 -20.26 -11.52 -16.07
C GLU A 149 -19.01 -12.40 -15.93
N GLY A 150 -18.89 -13.41 -16.80
CA GLY A 150 -17.80 -14.39 -16.76
C GLY A 150 -17.91 -15.44 -15.66
N LEU A 151 -19.00 -15.43 -14.88
CA LEU A 151 -19.25 -16.34 -13.76
C LEU A 151 -20.40 -17.35 -14.07
N GLN A 152 -20.51 -17.85 -15.31
CA GLN A 152 -21.64 -18.71 -15.76
C GLN A 152 -21.53 -20.22 -15.44
N PRO A 153 -22.52 -20.85 -14.77
CA PRO A 153 -22.54 -22.29 -14.45
C PRO A 153 -22.24 -23.21 -15.66
N PRO A 154 -21.44 -24.29 -15.49
CA PRO A 154 -20.95 -24.85 -14.24
C PRO A 154 -19.59 -24.25 -13.79
N SER A 155 -19.41 -22.94 -13.97
CA SER A 155 -18.15 -22.21 -13.73
C SER A 155 -17.75 -21.97 -12.28
N SER A 156 -18.49 -22.46 -11.28
CA SER A 156 -18.06 -22.48 -9.87
C SER A 156 -19.12 -23.18 -9.03
N THR A 157 -18.76 -24.22 -8.27
CA THR A 157 -19.67 -24.81 -7.28
C THR A 157 -20.04 -23.85 -6.16
N ALA A 158 -19.27 -22.76 -5.97
CA ALA A 158 -19.63 -21.73 -5.00
C ALA A 158 -20.85 -20.90 -5.44
N LEU A 159 -21.24 -20.95 -6.72
CA LEU A 159 -22.43 -20.25 -7.24
C LEU A 159 -23.55 -21.22 -7.64
N GLU A 160 -23.27 -22.52 -7.70
CA GLU A 160 -24.26 -23.55 -8.05
C GLU A 160 -25.36 -23.64 -6.98
N ASP A 161 -26.62 -23.67 -7.41
CA ASP A 161 -27.83 -23.62 -6.56
C ASP A 161 -27.99 -22.36 -5.68
N LEU A 162 -27.25 -21.28 -5.99
CA LEU A 162 -27.48 -19.96 -5.42
C LEU A 162 -28.63 -19.25 -6.15
N ASP A 163 -29.70 -18.90 -5.42
CA ASP A 163 -30.84 -18.17 -5.99
C ASP A 163 -30.52 -16.67 -6.04
N ILE A 164 -29.97 -16.24 -7.17
CA ILE A 164 -29.64 -14.84 -7.44
C ILE A 164 -30.88 -13.94 -7.39
N ASN A 165 -32.06 -14.43 -7.79
CA ASN A 165 -33.28 -13.62 -7.76
C ASN A 165 -33.75 -13.39 -6.32
N ALA A 166 -33.68 -14.42 -5.47
CA ALA A 166 -33.94 -14.28 -4.04
C ALA A 166 -32.94 -13.30 -3.39
N LEU A 167 -31.66 -13.39 -3.79
CA LEU A 167 -30.62 -12.48 -3.31
C LEU A 167 -30.91 -11.01 -3.68
N VAL A 168 -31.17 -10.73 -4.95
CA VAL A 168 -31.51 -9.39 -5.45
C VAL A 168 -32.75 -8.84 -4.75
N THR A 169 -33.77 -9.67 -4.51
CA THR A 169 -35.00 -9.28 -3.81
C THR A 169 -34.75 -8.95 -2.33
N LEU A 170 -33.83 -9.66 -1.67
CA LEU A 170 -33.52 -9.48 -0.25
C LEU A 170 -32.71 -8.19 0.01
N LEU A 171 -31.82 -7.80 -0.90
CA LEU A 171 -30.85 -6.72 -0.66
C LEU A 171 -31.44 -5.37 -0.26
N PRO A 172 -32.49 -4.84 -0.92
CA PRO A 172 -33.11 -3.58 -0.51
C PRO A 172 -33.64 -3.61 0.93
N SER A 173 -34.19 -4.76 1.37
CA SER A 173 -34.69 -4.92 2.74
C SER A 173 -33.59 -4.90 3.81
N LEU A 174 -32.34 -5.20 3.40
CA LEU A 174 -31.15 -5.08 4.23
C LEU A 174 -30.50 -3.68 4.15
N GLY A 175 -31.12 -2.74 3.42
CA GLY A 175 -30.59 -1.40 3.19
C GLY A 175 -29.39 -1.36 2.24
N PHE A 176 -29.18 -2.41 1.42
CA PHE A 176 -28.07 -2.48 0.48
C PHE A 176 -28.53 -2.10 -0.94
N SER A 177 -27.89 -1.08 -1.52
CA SER A 177 -28.22 -0.54 -2.84
C SER A 177 -27.10 -0.67 -3.87
N GLY A 178 -25.97 -1.33 -3.54
CA GLY A 178 -24.79 -1.39 -4.42
C GLY A 178 -23.94 -0.11 -4.42
N ALA A 179 -24.18 0.82 -3.49
CA ALA A 179 -23.37 2.03 -3.32
C ALA A 179 -21.87 1.69 -3.11
N GLN A 180 -20.97 2.55 -3.61
CA GLN A 180 -19.53 2.31 -3.54
C GLN A 180 -19.06 2.08 -2.10
N ASP A 181 -18.18 1.09 -1.90
CA ASP A 181 -17.65 0.67 -0.61
C ASP A 181 -18.68 0.14 0.42
N SER A 182 -19.97 0.11 0.09
CA SER A 182 -20.99 -0.54 0.93
C SER A 182 -20.77 -2.04 0.96
N VAL A 183 -21.06 -2.67 2.10
CA VAL A 183 -21.00 -4.13 2.25
C VAL A 183 -22.20 -4.63 3.03
N VAL A 184 -22.67 -5.81 2.68
CA VAL A 184 -23.68 -6.54 3.47
C VAL A 184 -23.24 -7.99 3.61
N ARG A 185 -23.50 -8.58 4.78
CA ARG A 185 -23.25 -10.00 5.07
C ARG A 185 -24.55 -10.71 5.37
N LEU A 186 -24.74 -11.89 4.80
CA LEU A 186 -25.90 -12.73 5.06
C LEU A 186 -25.49 -14.22 5.07
N PRO A 187 -26.23 -15.08 5.80
CA PRO A 187 -26.06 -16.52 5.66
C PRO A 187 -26.55 -16.97 4.28
N SER A 188 -25.82 -17.88 3.64
CA SER A 188 -26.19 -18.40 2.33
C SER A 188 -27.54 -19.13 2.35
N SER A 189 -27.94 -19.69 3.49
CA SER A 189 -29.26 -20.32 3.69
C SER A 189 -30.46 -19.39 3.46
N SER A 190 -30.26 -18.07 3.46
CA SER A 190 -31.30 -17.09 3.12
C SER A 190 -31.68 -17.08 1.63
N VAL A 191 -30.80 -17.61 0.77
CA VAL A 191 -30.87 -17.45 -0.71
C VAL A 191 -30.46 -18.72 -1.45
N THR A 192 -30.51 -19.89 -0.80
CA THR A 192 -30.08 -21.17 -1.39
C THR A 192 -31.12 -22.26 -1.18
N GLY A 193 -31.21 -23.19 -2.14
CA GLY A 193 -32.06 -24.38 -2.06
C GLY A 193 -31.37 -25.57 -1.39
N GLN A 194 -32.09 -26.70 -1.27
CA GLN A 194 -31.49 -27.98 -0.84
C GLN A 194 -30.56 -28.51 -1.92
N GLY A 195 -29.31 -28.07 -1.93
CA GLY A 195 -28.34 -28.41 -2.98
C GLY A 195 -27.04 -27.62 -2.88
N TYR A 196 -27.09 -26.35 -2.45
CA TYR A 196 -25.93 -25.47 -2.35
C TYR A 196 -24.81 -26.07 -1.48
N ARG A 197 -23.59 -26.07 -2.02
CA ARG A 197 -22.35 -26.58 -1.39
C ARG A 197 -21.26 -25.51 -1.23
N GLY A 198 -21.60 -24.25 -1.48
CA GLY A 198 -20.67 -23.14 -1.32
C GLY A 198 -20.54 -22.65 0.13
N PRO A 199 -19.81 -21.55 0.36
CA PRO A 199 -19.59 -20.98 1.68
C PRO A 199 -20.89 -20.65 2.44
N ALA A 200 -20.89 -20.86 3.76
CA ALA A 200 -22.05 -20.61 4.63
C ALA A 200 -22.41 -19.12 4.77
N THR A 201 -21.47 -18.23 4.46
CA THR A 201 -21.65 -16.78 4.51
C THR A 201 -21.42 -16.17 3.13
N ILE A 202 -22.28 -15.22 2.76
CA ILE A 202 -22.12 -14.40 1.56
C ILE A 202 -21.85 -12.96 2.00
N LEU A 203 -20.82 -12.35 1.43
CA LEU A 203 -20.56 -10.92 1.50
C LEU A 203 -20.82 -10.31 0.12
N ILE A 204 -21.62 -9.26 0.07
CA ILE A 204 -21.79 -8.46 -1.15
C ILE A 204 -21.11 -7.12 -0.95
N VAL A 205 -20.31 -6.70 -1.93
CA VAL A 205 -19.64 -5.41 -1.96
C VAL A 205 -20.20 -4.54 -3.09
N GLY A 206 -20.49 -3.28 -2.79
CA GLY A 206 -21.00 -2.32 -3.76
C GLY A 206 -19.87 -1.66 -4.56
N VAL A 207 -20.00 -1.63 -5.89
CA VAL A 207 -19.05 -0.96 -6.80
C VAL A 207 -19.39 0.51 -7.06
N GLY A 208 -20.64 0.93 -6.82
CA GLY A 208 -21.12 2.28 -7.07
C GLY A 208 -21.62 2.52 -8.51
N THR A 209 -22.11 3.74 -8.76
CA THR A 209 -22.79 4.12 -10.01
C THR A 209 -21.87 4.14 -11.22
N GLY A 210 -20.56 4.38 -11.03
CA GLY A 210 -19.56 4.39 -12.11
C GLY A 210 -19.47 3.08 -12.90
N TRP A 211 -19.99 1.97 -12.37
CA TRP A 211 -20.09 0.72 -13.12
C TRP A 211 -21.03 0.80 -14.33
N ALA A 212 -22.13 1.56 -14.22
CA ALA A 212 -23.11 1.71 -15.31
C ALA A 212 -22.69 2.78 -16.33
N ASP A 213 -21.91 3.76 -15.91
CA ASP A 213 -21.47 4.90 -16.72
C ASP A 213 -20.15 4.66 -17.46
N THR A 214 -19.49 3.52 -17.23
CA THR A 214 -18.27 3.12 -17.92
C THR A 214 -18.59 2.53 -19.31
N ASP A 215 -18.94 3.39 -20.26
CA ASP A 215 -18.70 3.07 -21.67
C ASP A 215 -17.18 2.90 -21.86
N PRO A 216 -16.69 1.77 -22.42
CA PRO A 216 -15.28 1.61 -22.76
C PRO A 216 -14.70 2.75 -23.62
N LEU A 217 -15.56 3.54 -24.27
CA LEU A 217 -15.20 4.73 -25.05
C LEU A 217 -15.38 6.08 -24.30
N ALA A 218 -15.96 6.11 -23.10
CA ALA A 218 -16.24 7.33 -22.32
C ALA A 218 -15.04 7.89 -21.53
N VAL A 219 -13.87 7.25 -21.63
CA VAL A 219 -12.62 7.67 -20.97
C VAL A 219 -12.25 9.14 -21.23
N ILE A 220 -12.73 9.71 -22.35
CA ILE A 220 -12.42 11.08 -22.78
C ILE A 220 -13.47 12.11 -22.30
N THR A 221 -14.55 11.67 -21.66
CA THR A 221 -15.70 12.54 -21.30
C THR A 221 -16.11 12.48 -19.83
N ASP A 222 -15.50 11.61 -19.01
CA ASP A 222 -15.80 11.43 -17.60
C ASP A 222 -14.58 11.69 -16.71
N ASP A 223 -14.71 12.66 -15.79
CA ASP A 223 -13.65 13.06 -14.86
C ASP A 223 -13.28 11.93 -13.87
N GLU A 224 -14.25 11.10 -13.44
CA GLU A 224 -13.98 9.99 -12.52
C GLU A 224 -13.14 8.91 -13.22
N ALA A 225 -13.50 8.55 -14.46
CA ALA A 225 -12.70 7.64 -15.28
C ALA A 225 -11.27 8.18 -15.53
N ALA A 226 -11.11 9.50 -15.75
CA ALA A 226 -9.81 10.14 -15.89
C ALA A 226 -8.95 10.07 -14.61
N LEU A 227 -9.59 9.98 -13.44
CA LEU A 227 -8.92 9.80 -12.14
C LEU A 227 -8.71 8.33 -11.74
N GLY A 228 -8.96 7.40 -12.67
CA GLY A 228 -8.72 5.96 -12.47
C GLY A 228 -9.90 5.18 -11.91
N TYR A 229 -11.12 5.73 -11.95
CA TYR A 229 -12.36 5.05 -11.57
C TYR A 229 -13.08 4.39 -12.75
N ASP A 230 -12.32 3.79 -13.66
CA ASP A 230 -12.87 2.89 -14.67
C ASP A 230 -13.29 1.53 -14.06
N GLN A 231 -13.81 0.60 -14.87
CA GLN A 231 -14.25 -0.71 -14.36
C GLN A 231 -13.13 -1.44 -13.60
N THR A 232 -11.89 -1.36 -14.10
CA THR A 232 -10.71 -1.97 -13.48
C THR A 232 -10.42 -1.34 -12.11
N GLY A 233 -10.48 -0.01 -12.00
CA GLY A 233 -10.37 0.74 -10.75
C GLY A 233 -11.46 0.41 -9.73
N LEU A 234 -12.70 0.32 -10.18
CA LEU A 234 -13.84 -0.03 -9.33
C LEU A 234 -13.73 -1.47 -8.79
N LEU A 235 -13.30 -2.43 -9.62
CA LEU A 235 -13.06 -3.81 -9.20
C LEU A 235 -11.92 -3.91 -8.18
N ARG A 236 -10.80 -3.18 -8.41
CA ARG A 236 -9.69 -3.09 -7.46
C ARG A 236 -10.16 -2.57 -6.10
N ARG A 237 -10.94 -1.49 -6.10
CA ARG A 237 -11.50 -0.87 -4.90
C ARG A 237 -12.43 -1.84 -4.16
N ALA A 238 -13.35 -2.47 -4.87
CA ALA A 238 -14.32 -3.42 -4.32
C ALA A 238 -13.63 -4.66 -3.71
N ALA A 239 -12.63 -5.24 -4.40
CA ALA A 239 -11.84 -6.36 -3.90
C ALA A 239 -11.11 -6.01 -2.59
N GLY A 240 -10.50 -4.82 -2.52
CA GLY A 240 -9.87 -4.33 -1.30
C GLY A 240 -10.86 -4.10 -0.17
N ARG A 241 -12.04 -3.54 -0.48
CA ARG A 241 -13.09 -3.28 0.51
C ARG A 241 -13.66 -4.56 1.09
N ALA A 242 -13.96 -5.53 0.24
CA ALA A 242 -14.46 -6.84 0.62
C ALA A 242 -13.44 -7.55 1.52
N THR A 243 -12.17 -7.57 1.11
CA THR A 243 -11.11 -8.24 1.86
C THR A 243 -10.89 -7.59 3.24
N ARG A 244 -10.89 -6.25 3.31
CA ARG A 244 -10.85 -5.52 4.60
C ARG A 244 -12.02 -5.88 5.51
N ALA A 245 -13.22 -6.02 4.96
CA ALA A 245 -14.39 -6.42 5.74
C ALA A 245 -14.19 -7.81 6.36
N LEU A 246 -13.45 -8.69 5.69
CA LEU A 246 -13.17 -10.09 6.05
C LEU A 246 -12.02 -10.28 7.05
N ALA A 247 -11.53 -9.21 7.68
CA ALA A 247 -10.66 -9.37 8.85
C ALA A 247 -11.36 -10.28 9.89
N GLY A 248 -10.65 -11.31 10.34
CA GLY A 248 -11.12 -12.30 11.32
C GLY A 248 -11.68 -13.58 10.70
N THR A 249 -11.65 -13.69 9.37
CA THR A 249 -12.01 -14.89 8.61
C THR A 249 -10.74 -15.58 8.10
N ASP A 250 -10.74 -16.92 7.96
CA ASP A 250 -9.56 -17.65 7.49
C ASP A 250 -9.49 -17.67 5.95
N SER A 251 -10.63 -17.83 5.27
CA SER A 251 -10.68 -18.00 3.81
C SER A 251 -11.88 -17.36 3.13
N ALA A 252 -11.70 -16.86 1.90
CA ALA A 252 -12.81 -16.35 1.09
C ALA A 252 -12.64 -16.63 -0.41
N VAL A 253 -13.76 -16.84 -1.10
CA VAL A 253 -13.85 -16.88 -2.57
C VAL A 253 -14.32 -15.53 -3.08
N LEU A 254 -13.53 -14.88 -3.92
CA LEU A 254 -13.87 -13.64 -4.61
C LEU A 254 -14.38 -13.96 -6.02
N ALA A 255 -15.69 -13.87 -6.20
CA ALA A 255 -16.38 -13.99 -7.48
C ALA A 255 -16.79 -12.59 -7.96
N LEU A 256 -15.78 -11.81 -8.36
CA LEU A 256 -15.94 -10.50 -9.00
C LEU A 256 -15.68 -10.66 -10.51
N PRO A 257 -16.27 -9.83 -11.40
CA PRO A 257 -15.95 -9.85 -12.81
C PRO A 257 -14.45 -9.66 -13.06
N ALA A 258 -13.80 -10.66 -13.65
CA ALA A 258 -12.37 -10.67 -13.96
C ALA A 258 -12.15 -11.31 -15.34
N LEU A 259 -12.63 -10.62 -16.39
CA LEU A 259 -12.78 -11.13 -17.76
C LEU A 259 -11.50 -11.03 -18.59
N CYS A 260 -10.62 -10.08 -18.25
CA CYS A 260 -9.34 -9.84 -18.91
C CYS A 260 -8.20 -9.74 -17.88
N GLU A 261 -6.97 -9.69 -18.36
CA GLU A 261 -5.74 -9.65 -17.55
C GLU A 261 -5.72 -8.43 -16.61
N GLU A 262 -6.16 -7.27 -17.09
CA GLU A 262 -6.20 -6.03 -16.32
C GLU A 262 -7.20 -6.10 -15.16
N GLN A 263 -8.40 -6.63 -15.41
CA GLN A 263 -9.43 -6.82 -14.39
C GLN A 263 -8.99 -7.87 -13.35
N LEU A 264 -8.40 -8.99 -13.79
CA LEU A 264 -7.83 -9.99 -12.89
C LEU A 264 -6.73 -9.39 -12.02
N ALA A 265 -5.77 -8.67 -12.62
CA ALA A 265 -4.70 -8.01 -11.90
C ALA A 265 -5.24 -6.98 -10.90
N ALA A 266 -6.29 -6.24 -11.25
CA ALA A 266 -6.98 -5.31 -10.36
C ALA A 266 -7.63 -6.00 -9.15
N VAL A 267 -8.37 -7.09 -9.36
CA VAL A 267 -8.98 -7.86 -8.28
C VAL A 267 -7.92 -8.46 -7.36
N VAL A 268 -6.86 -9.06 -7.92
CA VAL A 268 -5.72 -9.60 -7.15
C VAL A 268 -5.04 -8.52 -6.32
N HIS A 269 -4.69 -7.39 -6.95
CA HIS A 269 -4.01 -6.27 -6.29
C HIS A 269 -4.85 -5.67 -5.17
N GLY A 270 -6.13 -5.41 -5.45
CA GLY A 270 -7.11 -4.91 -4.49
C GLY A 270 -7.28 -5.86 -3.31
N ALA A 271 -7.50 -7.15 -3.56
CA ALA A 271 -7.65 -8.16 -2.53
C ALA A 271 -6.41 -8.28 -1.63
N ALA A 272 -5.21 -8.37 -2.23
CA ALA A 272 -3.95 -8.43 -1.49
C ALA A 272 -3.76 -7.24 -0.56
N LEU A 273 -4.00 -6.02 -1.06
CA LEU A 273 -3.87 -4.79 -0.26
C LEU A 273 -5.02 -4.57 0.72
N GLY A 274 -6.19 -5.17 0.49
CA GLY A 274 -7.27 -5.22 1.47
C GLY A 274 -6.94 -6.14 2.66
N ALA A 275 -6.08 -7.13 2.46
CA ALA A 275 -5.57 -8.00 3.52
C ALA A 275 -4.28 -7.46 4.17
N TYR A 276 -3.74 -6.33 3.71
CA TYR A 276 -2.61 -5.67 4.36
C TYR A 276 -2.97 -5.30 5.81
N SER A 277 -2.08 -5.64 6.74
CA SER A 277 -2.20 -5.23 8.13
C SER A 277 -0.85 -4.80 8.66
N TRP A 278 -0.82 -3.69 9.37
CA TRP A 278 0.36 -3.18 10.04
C TRP A 278 0.05 -2.90 11.50
N SER A 279 0.98 -3.27 12.39
CA SER A 279 0.96 -2.90 13.79
C SER A 279 2.35 -2.48 14.22
N ALA A 280 2.47 -1.32 14.87
CA ALA A 280 3.61 -1.09 15.75
C ALA A 280 3.61 -2.22 16.80
N THR A 281 4.77 -2.83 17.09
CA THR A 281 4.83 -3.84 18.15
C THR A 281 4.32 -3.23 19.44
N LYS A 282 3.30 -3.85 20.03
CA LYS A 282 2.92 -3.58 21.41
C LYS A 282 4.06 -4.08 22.32
N ASN A 283 4.19 -3.47 23.48
CA ASN A 283 4.88 -4.12 24.60
C ASN A 283 4.01 -5.30 25.05
N GLU A 284 4.02 -6.40 24.31
CA GLU A 284 3.25 -7.62 24.63
C GLU A 284 3.85 -8.36 25.85
N ASP A 285 5.08 -8.00 26.24
CA ASP A 285 5.81 -8.55 27.38
C ASP A 285 5.66 -7.74 28.67
N ARG A 286 4.66 -6.84 28.79
CA ARG A 286 4.40 -6.17 30.08
C ARG A 286 3.71 -7.13 31.05
N PRO A 287 4.32 -7.50 32.19
CA PRO A 287 3.67 -8.35 33.18
C PRO A 287 2.41 -7.67 33.70
N GLY A 288 1.27 -8.38 33.69
CA GLY A 288 0.02 -7.93 34.30
C GLY A 288 -0.94 -7.14 33.40
N GLN A 289 -0.65 -6.97 32.10
CA GLN A 289 -1.61 -6.37 31.18
C GLN A 289 -2.44 -7.47 30.48
N GLU A 290 -3.74 -7.55 30.75
CA GLU A 290 -4.65 -8.39 29.96
C GLU A 290 -4.53 -8.01 28.48
N LYS A 291 -4.51 -9.03 27.59
CA LYS A 291 -4.51 -8.89 26.12
C LYS A 291 -5.80 -8.20 25.66
N THR A 292 -5.88 -6.89 25.84
CA THR A 292 -7.12 -6.10 25.76
C THR A 292 -7.41 -5.53 24.38
N SER A 293 -6.57 -5.82 23.38
CA SER A 293 -6.88 -5.46 21.99
C SER A 293 -7.34 -6.69 21.22
N LYS A 294 -8.60 -6.70 20.77
CA LYS A 294 -9.06 -7.55 19.65
C LYS A 294 -8.29 -7.15 18.38
N TRP A 295 -7.04 -7.58 18.25
CA TRP A 295 -6.37 -7.56 16.96
C TRP A 295 -7.04 -8.64 16.12
N THR A 296 -7.76 -8.20 15.11
CA THR A 296 -8.48 -9.11 14.23
C THR A 296 -7.50 -9.52 13.15
N SER A 297 -7.20 -10.81 13.04
CA SER A 297 -6.23 -11.30 12.05
C SER A 297 -6.70 -10.97 10.64
N PRO A 298 -5.80 -10.59 9.73
CA PRO A 298 -6.15 -10.41 8.32
C PRO A 298 -6.60 -11.74 7.71
N LEU A 299 -7.37 -11.65 6.61
CA LEU A 299 -7.80 -12.80 5.82
C LEU A 299 -6.57 -13.58 5.32
N LYS A 300 -6.52 -14.91 5.52
CA LYS A 300 -5.33 -15.73 5.24
C LYS A 300 -5.32 -16.32 3.83
N SER A 301 -6.48 -16.74 3.32
CA SER A 301 -6.58 -17.39 2.00
C SER A 301 -7.65 -16.74 1.13
N ILE A 302 -7.31 -16.43 -0.11
CA ILE A 302 -8.19 -15.76 -1.08
C ILE A 302 -8.21 -16.59 -2.35
N PHE A 303 -9.39 -17.00 -2.78
CA PHE A 303 -9.61 -17.73 -4.03
C PHE A 303 -10.32 -16.81 -5.02
N ILE A 304 -9.66 -16.39 -6.09
CA ILE A 304 -10.26 -15.54 -7.12
C ILE A 304 -10.81 -16.45 -8.21
N VAL A 305 -12.08 -16.28 -8.55
CA VAL A 305 -12.73 -17.00 -9.65
C VAL A 305 -12.54 -16.19 -10.93
N SER A 306 -11.85 -16.75 -11.92
CA SER A 306 -11.65 -16.11 -13.22
C SER A 306 -11.59 -17.12 -14.36
N PRO A 307 -12.10 -16.77 -15.57
CA PRO A 307 -11.87 -17.56 -16.78
C PRO A 307 -10.39 -17.69 -17.16
N LEU A 308 -9.51 -16.81 -16.65
CA LEU A 308 -8.08 -16.79 -16.98
C LEU A 308 -7.22 -17.66 -16.05
N ALA A 309 -7.80 -18.32 -15.05
CA ALA A 309 -7.03 -19.00 -14.01
C ALA A 309 -6.06 -20.08 -14.51
N ASP A 310 -6.42 -20.80 -15.57
CA ASP A 310 -5.57 -21.85 -16.15
C ASP A 310 -4.77 -21.37 -17.37
N THR A 311 -4.73 -20.06 -17.63
CA THR A 311 -4.00 -19.47 -18.78
C THR A 311 -2.64 -18.92 -18.36
N PRO A 312 -1.60 -19.01 -19.22
CA PRO A 312 -0.31 -18.37 -18.96
C PRO A 312 -0.44 -16.86 -18.66
N GLU A 313 -1.27 -16.17 -19.42
CA GLU A 313 -1.51 -14.73 -19.31
C GLU A 313 -2.15 -14.38 -17.95
N GLY A 314 -3.12 -15.18 -17.49
CA GLY A 314 -3.72 -15.02 -16.17
C GLY A 314 -2.76 -15.29 -15.01
N GLN A 315 -1.82 -16.23 -15.18
CA GLN A 315 -0.77 -16.49 -14.19
C GLN A 315 0.23 -15.34 -14.10
N GLU A 316 0.62 -14.78 -15.25
CA GLU A 316 1.50 -13.60 -15.32
C GLU A 316 0.82 -12.37 -14.71
N ALA A 317 -0.46 -12.11 -15.04
CA ALA A 317 -1.25 -11.02 -14.47
C ALA A 317 -1.35 -11.13 -12.94
N MET A 318 -1.61 -12.32 -12.41
CA MET A 318 -1.65 -12.57 -10.97
C MET A 318 -0.28 -12.34 -10.31
N ALA A 319 0.79 -12.91 -10.86
CA ALA A 319 2.14 -12.74 -10.34
C ALA A 319 2.56 -11.26 -10.33
N GLY A 320 2.24 -10.53 -11.41
CA GLY A 320 2.49 -9.11 -11.54
C GLY A 320 1.74 -8.27 -10.50
N ALA A 321 0.46 -8.56 -10.29
CA ALA A 321 -0.36 -7.88 -9.30
C ALA A 321 0.09 -8.14 -7.86
N LEU A 322 0.53 -9.37 -7.53
CA LEU A 322 1.08 -9.70 -6.22
C LEU A 322 2.42 -9.01 -5.97
N ALA A 323 3.30 -8.97 -6.97
CA ALA A 323 4.57 -8.24 -6.87
C ALA A 323 4.34 -6.76 -6.58
N LEU A 324 3.35 -6.15 -7.25
CA LEU A 324 2.95 -4.76 -7.02
C LEU A 324 2.36 -4.57 -5.61
N ALA A 325 1.46 -5.44 -5.17
CA ALA A 325 0.87 -5.38 -3.82
C ALA A 325 1.95 -5.42 -2.73
N GLN A 326 2.95 -6.30 -2.88
CA GLN A 326 4.06 -6.41 -1.94
C GLN A 326 4.92 -5.15 -1.90
N ALA A 327 5.16 -4.52 -3.05
CA ALA A 327 5.90 -3.26 -3.11
C ALA A 327 5.12 -2.11 -2.47
N THR A 328 3.82 -2.01 -2.74
CA THR A 328 2.94 -1.05 -2.06
C THR A 328 2.94 -1.31 -0.55
N ALA A 329 2.85 -2.56 -0.10
CA ALA A 329 2.94 -2.91 1.32
C ALA A 329 4.29 -2.51 1.94
N LEU A 330 5.42 -2.73 1.25
CA LEU A 330 6.74 -2.25 1.67
C LEU A 330 6.75 -0.72 1.83
N THR A 331 6.19 0.02 0.87
CA THR A 331 6.07 1.48 0.96
C THR A 331 5.23 1.90 2.17
N ARG A 332 4.09 1.24 2.41
CA ARG A 332 3.24 1.49 3.58
C ARG A 332 3.96 1.20 4.89
N ASP A 333 4.73 0.11 4.97
CA ASP A 333 5.51 -0.24 6.16
C ASP A 333 6.51 0.86 6.53
N LEU A 334 7.26 1.35 5.53
CA LEU A 334 8.24 2.40 5.73
C LEU A 334 7.58 3.71 6.16
N VAL A 335 6.48 4.12 5.51
CA VAL A 335 5.74 5.34 5.88
C VAL A 335 5.10 5.23 7.27
N ASN A 336 4.67 4.03 7.68
CA ASN A 336 4.04 3.83 8.97
C ASN A 336 5.02 3.74 10.13
N GLU A 337 6.26 3.28 9.88
CA GLU A 337 7.31 3.16 10.89
C GLU A 337 7.57 4.52 11.58
N PRO A 338 7.60 4.57 12.92
CA PRO A 338 7.82 5.81 13.63
C PRO A 338 9.26 6.32 13.44
N PRO A 339 9.46 7.65 13.50
CA PRO A 339 10.73 8.28 13.12
C PRO A 339 11.89 7.89 14.05
N ASN A 340 11.63 7.57 15.32
CA ASN A 340 12.64 7.07 16.25
C ASN A 340 13.19 5.67 15.88
N ARG A 341 12.55 4.97 14.93
CA ARG A 341 12.98 3.65 14.43
C ARG A 341 13.41 3.68 12.97
N LEU A 342 12.89 4.61 12.18
CA LEU A 342 13.26 4.77 10.78
C LEU A 342 14.14 5.99 10.56
N THR A 343 15.38 5.94 11.04
CA THR A 343 16.37 6.99 10.75
C THR A 343 16.90 6.87 9.31
N PRO A 344 17.58 7.90 8.74
CA PRO A 344 18.13 7.83 7.38
C PRO A 344 19.05 6.62 7.16
N GLN A 345 19.84 6.25 8.17
CA GLN A 345 20.67 5.05 8.12
C GLN A 345 19.84 3.76 8.07
N VAL A 346 18.83 3.61 8.93
CA VAL A 346 17.99 2.41 8.96
C VAL A 346 17.23 2.26 7.65
N PHE A 347 16.71 3.37 7.09
CA PHE A 347 16.05 3.32 5.80
C PHE A 347 17.05 2.94 4.68
N ALA A 348 18.26 3.50 4.66
CA ALA A 348 19.29 3.11 3.70
C ALA A 348 19.62 1.59 3.76
N GLU A 349 19.69 1.02 4.97
CA GLU A 349 19.92 -0.42 5.18
C GLU A 349 18.73 -1.28 4.72
N ARG A 350 17.49 -0.86 5.00
CA ARG A 350 16.27 -1.53 4.51
C ARG A 350 16.19 -1.49 2.98
N ALA A 351 16.54 -0.35 2.36
CA ALA A 351 16.59 -0.21 0.91
C ALA A 351 17.65 -1.14 0.29
N ARG A 352 18.82 -1.27 0.91
CA ARG A 352 19.85 -2.24 0.50
C ARG A 352 19.35 -3.67 0.56
N ALA A 353 18.71 -4.06 1.66
CA ALA A 353 18.18 -5.42 1.82
C ALA A 353 17.11 -5.73 0.76
N ALA A 354 16.16 -4.82 0.54
CA ALA A 354 15.12 -4.96 -0.48
C ALA A 354 15.71 -5.03 -1.90
N GLY A 355 16.68 -4.16 -2.22
CA GLY A 355 17.36 -4.16 -3.51
C GLY A 355 18.13 -5.45 -3.76
N GLN A 356 18.95 -5.89 -2.80
CA GLN A 356 19.72 -7.14 -2.93
C GLN A 356 18.83 -8.37 -3.09
N ALA A 357 17.71 -8.44 -2.35
CA ALA A 357 16.74 -9.52 -2.50
C ALA A 357 16.07 -9.55 -3.90
N ALA A 358 16.01 -8.41 -4.58
CA ALA A 358 15.51 -8.28 -5.95
C ALA A 358 16.61 -8.34 -7.03
N GLY A 359 17.87 -8.62 -6.67
CA GLY A 359 18.99 -8.66 -7.62
C GLY A 359 19.43 -7.28 -8.14
N ILE A 360 19.10 -6.20 -7.42
CA ILE A 360 19.43 -4.82 -7.77
C ILE A 360 20.80 -4.44 -7.18
N ARG A 361 21.62 -3.70 -7.94
CA ARG A 361 22.88 -3.14 -7.43
C ARG A 361 22.59 -1.96 -6.52
N VAL A 362 23.25 -1.88 -5.36
CA VAL A 362 23.01 -0.82 -4.38
C VAL A 362 24.31 -0.18 -3.91
N GLU A 363 24.36 1.14 -4.00
CA GLU A 363 25.44 2.00 -3.51
C GLU A 363 24.88 2.97 -2.46
N ILE A 364 25.64 3.24 -1.39
CA ILE A 364 25.22 4.14 -0.33
C ILE A 364 26.37 5.09 0.00
N TRP A 365 26.11 6.39 -0.08
CA TRP A 365 27.00 7.44 0.41
C TRP A 365 26.57 7.86 1.80
N ASP A 366 27.53 7.84 2.72
CA ASP A 366 27.41 8.40 4.06
C ASP A 366 27.89 9.86 4.10
N ALA A 367 27.77 10.50 5.27
CA ALA A 367 28.10 11.92 5.41
C ALA A 367 29.54 12.28 4.95
N PRO A 368 30.61 11.53 5.31
CA PRO A 368 31.94 11.77 4.77
C PRO A 368 32.00 11.74 3.24
N ALA A 369 31.41 10.72 2.60
CA ALA A 369 31.43 10.60 1.15
C ALA A 369 30.57 11.66 0.45
N LEU A 370 29.51 12.15 1.11
CA LEU A 370 28.70 13.28 0.65
C LEU A 370 29.46 14.60 0.72
N VAL A 371 30.27 14.81 1.78
CA VAL A 371 31.13 16.00 1.93
C VAL A 371 32.19 16.01 0.84
N GLU A 372 32.85 14.88 0.61
CA GLU A 372 33.89 14.75 -0.42
C GLU A 372 33.37 15.04 -1.83
N GLN A 373 32.14 14.61 -2.14
CA GLN A 373 31.51 14.84 -3.44
C GLN A 373 30.75 16.16 -3.58
N GLY A 374 30.66 16.98 -2.52
CA GLY A 374 30.07 18.31 -2.60
C GLY A 374 28.54 18.38 -2.58
N PHE A 375 27.86 17.44 -1.91
CA PHE A 375 26.39 17.43 -1.79
C PHE A 375 25.87 18.41 -0.72
N GLY A 376 26.00 19.73 -0.96
CA GLY A 376 25.71 20.74 0.06
C GLY A 376 24.23 20.91 0.43
N GLY A 377 23.30 20.49 -0.43
CA GLY A 377 21.85 20.50 -0.15
C GLY A 377 21.46 19.50 0.92
N ILE A 378 21.71 18.21 0.68
CA ILE A 378 21.38 17.14 1.62
C ILE A 378 22.16 17.25 2.93
N LEU A 379 23.43 17.66 2.85
CA LEU A 379 24.25 17.91 4.04
C LEU A 379 23.72 19.11 4.83
N GLY A 380 23.33 20.20 4.16
CA GLY A 380 22.77 21.38 4.80
C GLY A 380 21.55 21.05 5.65
N VAL A 381 20.59 20.33 5.06
CA VAL A 381 19.35 19.91 5.73
C VAL A 381 19.61 19.03 6.94
N ALA A 382 20.52 18.04 6.83
CA ALA A 382 20.74 17.06 7.89
C ALA A 382 21.57 17.57 9.09
N ARG A 383 22.20 18.74 9.00
CA ARG A 383 23.13 19.24 10.04
C ARG A 383 22.52 19.43 11.41
N GLY A 384 21.21 19.65 11.50
CA GLY A 384 20.52 19.80 12.78
C GLY A 384 20.22 18.48 13.50
N SER A 385 20.29 17.35 12.79
CA SER A 385 19.99 16.04 13.34
C SER A 385 21.24 15.30 13.82
N VAL A 386 21.08 14.47 14.86
CA VAL A 386 22.09 13.48 15.28
C VAL A 386 22.15 12.26 14.34
N HIS A 387 21.17 12.12 13.45
CA HIS A 387 21.08 11.06 12.46
C HIS A 387 21.54 11.58 11.08
N PRO A 388 22.80 11.31 10.68
CA PRO A 388 23.38 11.91 9.48
C PRO A 388 22.72 11.41 8.20
N ALA A 389 22.73 12.26 7.17
CA ALA A 389 22.20 11.97 5.84
C ALA A 389 22.79 10.71 5.19
N ARG A 390 22.01 10.12 4.29
CA ARG A 390 22.42 9.05 3.37
C ARG A 390 21.88 9.35 1.98
N LEU A 391 22.69 9.11 0.95
CA LEU A 391 22.21 9.04 -0.42
C LEU A 391 22.31 7.58 -0.87
N VAL A 392 21.22 7.01 -1.36
CA VAL A 392 21.19 5.63 -1.85
C VAL A 392 20.96 5.65 -3.35
N ARG A 393 21.81 4.95 -4.10
CA ARG A 393 21.59 4.66 -5.52
C ARG A 393 21.29 3.17 -5.68
N LEU A 394 20.19 2.87 -6.34
CA LEU A 394 19.81 1.52 -6.74
C LEU A 394 19.79 1.45 -8.27
N GLU A 395 20.27 0.36 -8.86
CA GLU A 395 20.27 0.17 -10.31
C GLU A 395 19.75 -1.20 -10.73
N TRP A 396 18.63 -1.17 -11.47
CA TRP A 396 18.12 -2.27 -12.26
C TRP A 396 18.57 -2.10 -13.72
N SER A 397 19.11 -3.17 -14.29
CA SER A 397 19.49 -3.23 -15.70
C SER A 397 19.29 -4.65 -16.22
N PRO A 398 18.48 -4.86 -17.26
CA PRO A 398 18.28 -6.18 -17.87
C PRO A 398 19.59 -6.82 -18.34
N VAL A 399 20.54 -6.01 -18.81
CA VAL A 399 21.86 -6.47 -19.26
C VAL A 399 22.66 -7.05 -18.09
N HIS A 400 22.74 -6.33 -16.97
CA HIS A 400 23.45 -6.83 -15.79
C HIS A 400 22.75 -8.05 -15.18
N ALA A 401 21.42 -8.13 -15.25
CA ALA A 401 20.66 -9.29 -14.79
C ALA A 401 20.99 -10.53 -15.64
N ALA A 402 21.08 -10.40 -16.97
CA ALA A 402 21.45 -11.48 -17.87
C ALA A 402 22.91 -11.95 -17.66
N GLU A 403 23.84 -11.01 -17.43
CA GLU A 403 25.24 -11.32 -17.09
C GLU A 403 25.36 -12.06 -15.74
N ALA A 404 24.62 -11.61 -14.72
CA ALA A 404 24.60 -12.26 -13.41
C ALA A 404 23.98 -13.67 -13.46
N ALA A 405 23.04 -13.92 -14.38
CA ALA A 405 22.43 -15.23 -14.61
C ALA A 405 23.31 -16.20 -15.45
N GLY A 406 24.55 -15.82 -15.78
CA GLY A 406 25.47 -16.65 -16.57
C GLY A 406 25.14 -16.71 -18.07
N GLY A 407 24.25 -15.83 -18.55
CA GLY A 407 24.01 -15.63 -19.97
C GLY A 407 25.24 -14.97 -20.60
N ARG A 408 25.73 -15.52 -21.71
CA ARG A 408 26.68 -14.78 -22.55
C ARG A 408 25.92 -13.55 -23.06
N ALA A 409 26.31 -12.35 -22.64
CA ALA A 409 25.99 -11.15 -23.39
C ALA A 409 26.37 -11.47 -24.84
N SER A 410 25.39 -11.49 -25.75
CA SER A 410 25.65 -11.79 -27.15
C SER A 410 26.72 -10.80 -27.59
N SER A 411 27.92 -11.31 -27.83
CA SER A 411 28.98 -10.56 -28.49
C SER A 411 28.33 -9.95 -29.71
N GLN A 412 28.32 -8.62 -29.75
CA GLN A 412 27.86 -7.80 -30.85
C GLN A 412 28.22 -8.49 -32.16
N ALA A 413 27.21 -9.04 -32.84
CA ALA A 413 27.36 -9.34 -34.25
C ALA A 413 27.45 -7.96 -34.92
N GLU A 414 28.63 -7.63 -35.45
CA GLU A 414 28.79 -6.54 -36.42
C GLU A 414 27.88 -6.85 -37.62
N GLY A 415 26.63 -6.43 -37.53
CA GLY A 415 25.61 -6.49 -38.57
C GLY A 415 24.70 -5.30 -38.36
N ASP A 416 24.34 -4.62 -39.45
CA ASP A 416 23.61 -3.34 -39.54
C ASP A 416 22.16 -3.35 -38.98
N GLY A 417 21.95 -3.91 -37.78
CA GLY A 417 20.71 -3.84 -37.01
C GLY A 417 21.05 -3.49 -35.57
N ALA A 418 21.06 -2.19 -35.24
CA ALA A 418 21.36 -1.71 -33.91
C ALA A 418 20.29 -2.19 -32.92
N ALA A 419 20.56 -3.27 -32.18
CA ALA A 419 19.82 -3.57 -30.95
C ALA A 419 20.09 -2.40 -29.98
N GLY A 420 19.15 -1.47 -29.91
CA GLY A 420 19.31 -0.23 -29.14
C GLY A 420 19.53 -0.51 -27.65
N ARG A 421 20.30 0.35 -26.99
CA ARG A 421 20.42 0.31 -25.52
C ARG A 421 19.02 0.43 -24.90
N PRO A 422 18.71 -0.28 -23.79
CA PRO A 422 17.42 -0.11 -23.13
C PRO A 422 17.23 1.35 -22.73
N LYS A 423 15.99 1.85 -22.85
CA LYS A 423 15.60 3.17 -22.35
C LYS A 423 15.99 3.26 -20.87
N HIS A 424 16.55 4.39 -20.47
CA HIS A 424 17.04 4.62 -19.12
C HIS A 424 16.20 5.67 -18.42
N VAL A 425 15.54 5.28 -17.34
CA VAL A 425 14.75 6.17 -16.50
C VAL A 425 15.45 6.37 -15.15
N ALA A 426 15.61 7.63 -14.73
CA ALA A 426 16.05 7.96 -13.38
C ALA A 426 14.83 8.29 -12.50
N LEU A 427 14.74 7.64 -11.33
CA LEU A 427 13.72 7.90 -10.32
C LEU A 427 14.37 8.54 -9.08
N ILE A 428 13.84 9.65 -8.59
CA ILE A 428 14.38 10.36 -7.43
C ILE A 428 13.29 10.46 -6.36
N GLY A 429 13.59 10.12 -5.11
CA GLY A 429 12.62 10.14 -4.03
C GLY A 429 13.05 11.01 -2.86
N LYS A 430 12.16 11.93 -2.43
CA LYS A 430 12.34 12.69 -1.18
C LYS A 430 12.27 11.73 0.00
N GLY A 431 13.31 11.74 0.84
CA GLY A 431 13.47 10.81 1.95
C GLY A 431 13.68 11.49 3.29
N ILE A 432 12.86 12.50 3.63
CA ILE A 432 12.98 13.15 4.93
C ILE A 432 12.31 12.27 5.99
N THR A 433 13.10 11.58 6.81
CA THR A 433 12.59 10.57 7.75
C THR A 433 11.80 11.17 8.91
N PHE A 434 12.09 12.44 9.22
CA PHE A 434 11.26 13.29 10.05
C PHE A 434 11.54 14.74 9.71
N ASP A 435 10.49 15.54 9.60
CA ASP A 435 10.57 16.97 9.29
C ASP A 435 9.94 17.82 10.37
N SER A 436 10.78 18.47 11.19
CA SER A 436 10.32 19.48 12.14
C SER A 436 10.20 20.87 11.50
N GLY A 437 10.69 21.05 10.28
CA GLY A 437 10.94 22.34 9.62
C GLY A 437 12.29 22.98 9.95
N GLY A 438 13.16 22.31 10.72
CA GLY A 438 14.42 22.87 11.19
C GLY A 438 14.22 24.09 12.10
N LEU A 439 14.96 25.17 11.84
CA LEU A 439 14.79 26.44 12.60
C LEU A 439 13.52 27.22 12.21
N SER A 440 12.98 26.97 11.03
CA SER A 440 11.67 27.46 10.58
C SER A 440 10.57 26.52 11.07
N LEU A 441 10.55 26.30 12.39
CA LEU A 441 9.81 25.22 13.05
C LEU A 441 8.33 25.18 12.64
N LYS A 442 7.85 23.99 12.28
CA LYS A 442 6.45 23.74 11.98
C LYS A 442 5.56 24.00 13.22
N PRO A 443 4.31 24.44 13.02
CA PRO A 443 3.31 24.42 14.09
C PRO A 443 3.13 23.01 14.65
N ALA A 444 2.85 22.90 15.95
CA ALA A 444 2.73 21.61 16.65
C ALA A 444 1.71 20.66 16.02
N SER A 445 0.60 21.19 15.50
CA SER A 445 -0.45 20.40 14.85
C SER A 445 -0.03 19.77 13.52
N SER A 446 1.03 20.26 12.88
CA SER A 446 1.50 19.79 11.58
C SER A 446 2.63 18.76 11.67
N MET A 447 3.17 18.51 12.86
CA MET A 447 4.31 17.60 13.07
C MET A 447 3.98 16.09 13.19
N PRO A 448 2.84 15.64 13.75
CA PRO A 448 2.61 14.20 13.99
C PRO A 448 2.74 13.30 12.76
N GLU A 449 2.39 13.81 11.59
CA GLU A 449 2.40 13.07 10.32
C GLU A 449 3.72 13.17 9.56
N MET A 450 4.69 13.97 10.03
CA MET A 450 5.96 14.22 9.33
C MET A 450 6.90 13.01 9.31
N LYS A 451 6.51 11.88 9.92
CA LYS A 451 7.12 10.57 9.64
C LYS A 451 6.90 10.11 8.19
N SER A 452 5.83 10.60 7.55
CA SER A 452 5.48 10.27 6.17
C SER A 452 6.26 11.07 5.14
N ASP A 453 7.11 12.00 5.57
CA ASP A 453 7.82 12.93 4.68
C ASP A 453 8.99 12.29 3.88
N MET A 454 9.09 10.97 4.00
CA MET A 454 9.95 10.07 3.26
C MET A 454 9.18 9.16 2.27
N ALA A 455 7.87 9.38 2.10
CA ALA A 455 7.02 8.56 1.23
C ALA A 455 7.48 8.58 -0.24
N GLY A 456 8.09 9.67 -0.70
CA GLY A 456 8.68 9.74 -2.05
C GLY A 456 9.79 8.71 -2.26
N ALA A 457 10.75 8.64 -1.34
CA ALA A 457 11.81 7.63 -1.35
C ALA A 457 11.26 6.20 -1.20
N ALA A 458 10.25 5.98 -0.35
CA ALA A 458 9.64 4.67 -0.19
C ALA A 458 8.89 4.22 -1.45
N THR A 459 8.26 5.14 -2.16
CA THR A 459 7.57 4.91 -3.43
C THR A 459 8.55 4.55 -4.54
N VAL A 460 9.65 5.30 -4.66
CA VAL A 460 10.72 5.03 -5.62
C VAL A 460 11.41 3.68 -5.36
N LEU A 461 11.64 3.32 -4.10
CA LEU A 461 12.15 2.00 -3.72
C LEU A 461 11.19 0.88 -4.15
N GLY A 462 9.89 1.03 -3.87
CA GLY A 462 8.87 0.07 -4.30
C GLY A 462 8.82 -0.11 -5.81
N ALA A 463 8.89 0.99 -6.57
CA ALA A 463 8.86 0.97 -8.02
C ALA A 463 10.05 0.22 -8.64
N ILE A 464 11.29 0.52 -8.21
CA ILE A 464 12.48 -0.15 -8.77
C ILE A 464 12.56 -1.63 -8.37
N VAL A 465 12.16 -1.98 -7.15
CA VAL A 465 12.07 -3.38 -6.69
C VAL A 465 11.06 -4.16 -7.54
N THR A 466 9.92 -3.56 -7.84
CA THR A 466 8.90 -4.18 -8.70
C THR A 466 9.40 -4.32 -10.13
N ALA A 467 10.04 -3.29 -10.69
CA ALA A 467 10.59 -3.34 -12.04
C ALA A 467 11.60 -4.50 -12.21
N ALA A 468 12.46 -4.73 -11.21
CA ALA A 468 13.40 -5.84 -11.21
C ALA A 468 12.73 -7.22 -11.06
N ARG A 469 11.76 -7.34 -10.15
CA ARG A 469 11.00 -8.60 -9.95
C ARG A 469 10.21 -9.02 -11.18
N LEU A 470 9.68 -8.05 -11.92
CA LEU A 470 8.99 -8.26 -13.18
C LEU A 470 9.94 -8.38 -14.38
N ALA A 471 11.25 -8.28 -14.14
CA ALA A 471 12.27 -8.29 -15.18
C ALA A 471 11.98 -7.31 -16.34
N LEU A 472 11.45 -6.11 -16.04
CA LEU A 472 11.05 -5.16 -17.07
C LEU A 472 12.24 -4.81 -17.99
N PRO A 473 12.05 -4.76 -19.32
CA PRO A 473 13.13 -4.53 -20.29
C PRO A 473 13.54 -3.06 -20.38
N ILE A 474 13.81 -2.43 -19.24
CA ILE A 474 14.16 -1.01 -19.09
C ILE A 474 15.25 -0.85 -18.04
N ARG A 475 16.18 0.08 -18.24
CA ARG A 475 17.20 0.43 -17.24
C ARG A 475 16.60 1.46 -16.28
N VAL A 476 16.68 1.20 -14.98
CA VAL A 476 16.17 2.11 -13.95
C VAL A 476 17.26 2.40 -12.93
N THR A 477 17.51 3.68 -12.68
CA THR A 477 18.37 4.13 -11.58
C THR A 477 17.54 4.92 -10.59
N ALA A 478 17.46 4.45 -9.35
CA ALA A 478 16.73 5.11 -8.28
C ALA A 478 17.68 5.80 -7.30
N TRP A 479 17.38 7.05 -6.94
CA TRP A 479 18.12 7.86 -5.99
C TRP A 479 17.23 8.23 -4.80
N LEU A 480 17.57 7.74 -3.61
CA LEU A 480 16.86 8.04 -2.37
C LEU A 480 17.65 9.07 -1.58
N ALA A 481 17.14 10.31 -1.51
CA ALA A 481 17.77 11.40 -0.78
C ALA A 481 17.30 11.40 0.69
N LEU A 482 18.02 10.69 1.55
CA LEU A 482 17.61 10.41 2.93
C LEU A 482 18.25 11.39 3.92
N ALA A 483 17.44 12.14 4.66
CA ALA A 483 17.89 13.07 5.69
C ALA A 483 16.84 13.19 6.80
N GLU A 484 17.19 13.82 7.91
CA GLU A 484 16.26 14.20 8.97
C GLU A 484 16.41 15.71 9.22
N ASN A 485 15.31 16.46 9.17
CA ASN A 485 15.32 17.93 9.31
C ASN A 485 14.90 18.30 10.72
N MET A 486 15.87 18.71 11.54
CA MET A 486 15.70 18.98 12.97
C MET A 486 16.31 20.33 13.37
N PRO A 487 15.80 21.01 14.40
CA PRO A 487 16.57 22.04 15.08
C PRO A 487 17.79 21.40 15.76
N GLY A 488 18.88 22.14 15.85
CA GLY A 488 20.13 21.68 16.47
C GLY A 488 21.15 22.81 16.51
N ALA A 489 22.23 22.62 17.29
CA ALA A 489 23.28 23.64 17.42
C ALA A 489 23.95 23.98 16.07
N ASP A 490 24.06 22.98 15.19
CA ASP A 490 24.64 23.09 13.85
C ASP A 490 23.60 23.22 12.73
N ALA A 491 22.30 23.34 13.08
CA ALA A 491 21.23 23.39 12.11
C ALA A 491 21.44 24.53 11.10
N GLN A 492 21.11 24.24 9.84
CA GLN A 492 21.05 25.24 8.78
C GLN A 492 20.12 26.39 9.19
N ARG A 493 20.53 27.62 8.86
CA ARG A 493 19.81 28.84 9.23
C ARG A 493 19.21 29.50 8.01
N PRO A 494 18.07 30.20 8.18
CA PRO A 494 17.66 31.18 7.19
C PRO A 494 18.80 32.17 6.88
N SER A 495 19.00 32.47 5.60
CA SER A 495 20.11 33.24 4.99
C SER A 495 21.43 32.50 4.79
N ASP A 496 21.56 31.22 5.20
CA ASP A 496 22.73 30.44 4.80
C ASP A 496 22.72 30.24 3.28
N VAL A 497 23.89 30.36 2.64
CA VAL A 497 24.07 30.02 1.22
C VAL A 497 24.80 28.68 1.15
N ILE A 498 24.19 27.72 0.48
CA ILE A 498 24.75 26.39 0.22
C ILE A 498 25.12 26.24 -1.24
N THR A 499 26.03 25.32 -1.53
CA THR A 499 26.42 24.94 -2.90
C THR A 499 25.92 23.54 -3.17
N MET A 500 25.09 23.39 -4.20
CA MET A 500 24.55 22.11 -4.64
C MET A 500 25.61 21.28 -5.37
N PHE A 501 25.34 19.99 -5.60
CA PHE A 501 26.21 19.06 -6.30
C PHE A 501 26.72 19.58 -7.66
N ASP A 502 25.89 20.29 -8.43
CA ASP A 502 26.26 20.85 -9.74
C ASP A 502 27.02 22.19 -9.65
N GLY A 503 27.26 22.70 -8.45
CA GLY A 503 27.90 23.99 -8.19
C GLY A 503 26.94 25.17 -8.07
N THR A 504 25.63 24.99 -8.32
CA THR A 504 24.61 26.04 -8.16
C THR A 504 24.54 26.48 -6.70
N THR A 505 24.55 27.80 -6.45
CA THR A 505 24.41 28.35 -5.10
C THR A 505 22.95 28.64 -4.76
N VAL A 506 22.52 28.26 -3.55
CA VAL A 506 21.14 28.45 -3.07
C VAL A 506 21.13 29.16 -1.71
N GLU A 507 20.48 30.32 -1.65
CA GLU A 507 20.10 30.99 -0.41
C GLU A 507 18.91 30.27 0.24
N VAL A 508 19.11 29.76 1.44
CA VAL A 508 18.06 29.09 2.22
C VAL A 508 17.30 30.15 2.99
N THR A 509 16.09 30.49 2.57
CA THR A 509 15.26 31.51 3.24
C THR A 509 14.24 30.90 4.19
N ASN A 510 13.92 29.61 4.01
CA ASN A 510 13.05 28.83 4.89
C ASN A 510 13.59 27.40 4.99
N THR A 511 13.92 26.93 6.19
CA THR A 511 14.46 25.59 6.44
C THR A 511 13.39 24.50 6.44
N ASP A 512 12.11 24.87 6.40
CA ASP A 512 10.93 23.99 6.18
C ASP A 512 10.62 23.79 4.69
N ALA A 513 11.50 24.31 3.82
CA ALA A 513 11.51 24.00 2.39
C ALA A 513 12.78 23.19 2.07
N GLU A 514 13.01 22.16 2.88
CA GLU A 514 14.16 21.25 2.89
C GLU A 514 14.11 20.20 1.78
N GLY A 515 12.92 19.65 1.49
CA GLY A 515 12.76 18.52 0.57
C GLY A 515 13.29 18.84 -0.83
N ARG A 516 13.07 20.07 -1.29
CA ARG A 516 13.58 20.52 -2.59
C ARG A 516 15.11 20.64 -2.62
N LEU A 517 15.76 20.91 -1.48
CA LEU A 517 17.21 21.03 -1.38
C LEU A 517 17.87 19.66 -1.47
N VAL A 518 17.34 18.66 -0.74
CA VAL A 518 17.88 17.29 -0.81
C VAL A 518 17.64 16.65 -2.17
N MET A 519 16.50 16.97 -2.79
CA MET A 519 16.13 16.51 -4.13
C MET A 519 16.97 17.16 -5.22
N ALA A 520 17.29 18.46 -5.12
CA ALA A 520 18.13 19.16 -6.08
C ALA A 520 19.49 18.48 -6.26
N ASP A 521 20.14 18.12 -5.15
CA ASP A 521 21.40 17.36 -5.14
C ASP A 521 21.27 15.99 -5.85
N ALA A 522 20.20 15.24 -5.54
CA ALA A 522 19.97 13.93 -6.14
C ALA A 522 19.62 14.03 -7.63
N LEU A 523 18.82 15.02 -8.04
CA LEU A 523 18.49 15.31 -9.44
C LEU A 523 19.75 15.68 -10.23
N ALA A 524 20.53 16.61 -9.72
CA ALA A 524 21.78 17.05 -10.32
C ALA A 524 22.77 15.90 -10.51
N ARG A 525 22.86 14.98 -9.53
CA ARG A 525 23.68 13.77 -9.66
C ARG A 525 23.08 12.75 -10.63
N ALA A 526 21.76 12.56 -10.64
CA ALA A 526 21.10 11.59 -11.50
C ALA A 526 21.25 11.94 -12.99
N VAL A 527 21.16 13.22 -13.35
CA VAL A 527 21.26 13.65 -14.76
C VAL A 527 22.65 13.45 -15.36
N THR A 528 23.70 13.32 -14.56
CA THR A 528 25.05 13.00 -15.06
C THR A 528 25.16 11.57 -15.59
N GLU A 529 24.19 10.70 -15.26
CA GLU A 529 24.08 9.34 -15.82
C GLU A 529 23.34 9.30 -17.17
N GLU A 530 22.98 10.48 -17.68
CA GLU A 530 22.35 10.69 -18.97
C GLU A 530 21.04 9.90 -19.21
N PRO A 531 20.08 9.88 -18.27
CA PRO A 531 18.82 9.17 -18.44
C PRO A 531 17.94 9.79 -19.55
N ASP A 532 17.16 8.95 -20.23
CA ASP A 532 16.21 9.37 -21.26
C ASP A 532 15.00 10.11 -20.67
N ALA A 533 14.64 9.79 -19.42
CA ALA A 533 13.63 10.51 -18.64
C ALA A 533 13.98 10.55 -17.15
N VAL A 534 13.58 11.63 -16.47
CA VAL A 534 13.78 11.84 -15.03
C VAL A 534 12.43 11.98 -14.36
N LEU A 535 12.16 11.17 -13.34
CA LEU A 535 10.98 11.34 -12.50
C LEU A 535 11.41 11.55 -11.06
N ASP A 536 10.74 12.46 -10.38
CA ASP A 536 10.92 12.61 -8.94
C ASP A 536 9.60 12.61 -8.19
N VAL A 537 9.61 12.03 -6.99
CA VAL A 537 8.42 11.84 -6.15
C VAL A 537 8.69 12.42 -4.78
N ALA A 538 7.79 13.28 -4.31
CA ALA A 538 7.95 13.91 -3.02
C ALA A 538 6.63 14.31 -2.37
N THR A 539 6.58 14.23 -1.05
CA THR A 539 5.63 14.96 -0.20
C THR A 539 6.13 16.41 -0.07
N LEU A 540 6.07 17.18 -1.16
CA LEU A 540 6.90 18.38 -1.28
C LEU A 540 6.22 19.62 -0.72
N THR A 541 4.92 19.79 -0.95
CA THR A 541 4.25 21.04 -0.60
C THR A 541 2.86 20.85 0.01
N GLY A 542 2.60 21.50 1.15
CA GLY A 542 1.23 21.66 1.64
C GLY A 542 0.33 22.46 0.68
N ALA A 543 0.92 23.17 -0.29
CA ALA A 543 0.16 23.85 -1.34
C ALA A 543 -0.48 22.87 -2.34
N GLN A 544 0.07 21.66 -2.53
CA GLN A 544 -0.58 20.60 -3.30
C GLN A 544 -1.86 20.16 -2.59
N ILE A 545 -1.81 19.93 -1.28
CA ILE A 545 -2.97 19.54 -0.45
C ILE A 545 -4.08 20.59 -0.55
N VAL A 546 -3.73 21.87 -0.41
CA VAL A 546 -4.71 22.97 -0.55
C VAL A 546 -5.35 23.02 -1.94
N ALA A 547 -4.63 22.62 -2.99
CA ALA A 547 -5.11 22.69 -4.37
C ALA A 547 -5.93 21.47 -4.81
N LEU A 548 -5.53 20.25 -4.40
CA LEU A 548 -6.06 18.99 -4.91
C LEU A 548 -6.61 18.05 -3.82
N GLY A 549 -6.50 18.42 -2.55
CA GLY A 549 -6.92 17.62 -1.41
C GLY A 549 -6.03 16.40 -1.16
N ASP A 550 -6.58 15.47 -0.40
CA ASP A 550 -5.83 14.34 0.16
C ASP A 550 -5.80 13.11 -0.74
N HIS A 551 -6.54 13.11 -1.86
CA HIS A 551 -6.71 11.91 -2.69
C HIS A 551 -6.12 12.04 -4.09
N VAL A 552 -5.80 13.25 -4.55
CA VAL A 552 -5.31 13.51 -5.92
C VAL A 552 -3.92 14.13 -5.87
N ALA A 553 -2.93 13.45 -6.45
CA ALA A 553 -1.57 13.95 -6.55
C ALA A 553 -1.42 14.97 -7.69
N ALA A 554 -0.41 15.83 -7.63
CA ALA A 554 -0.05 16.71 -8.74
C ALA A 554 1.10 16.10 -9.55
N VAL A 555 1.08 16.31 -10.87
CA VAL A 555 2.25 16.11 -11.73
C VAL A 555 2.59 17.37 -12.50
N MET A 556 3.85 17.80 -12.40
CA MET A 556 4.42 18.95 -13.10
C MET A 556 5.61 18.50 -13.94
N GLY A 557 5.94 19.20 -15.02
CA GLY A 557 7.13 18.84 -15.80
C GLY A 557 7.04 19.21 -17.27
N THR A 558 7.82 18.49 -18.08
CA THR A 558 7.71 18.55 -19.55
C THR A 558 6.34 18.02 -19.98
N PRO A 559 5.61 18.70 -20.88
CA PRO A 559 4.22 18.35 -21.23
C PRO A 559 4.02 16.87 -21.58
N ASP A 560 4.84 16.32 -22.48
CA ASP A 560 4.70 14.95 -22.97
C ASP A 560 4.84 13.92 -21.84
N LEU A 561 5.94 13.96 -21.07
CA LEU A 561 6.15 13.04 -19.95
C LEU A 561 5.13 13.24 -18.82
N ARG A 562 4.66 14.48 -18.59
CA ARG A 562 3.60 14.76 -17.63
C ARG A 562 2.29 14.07 -18.03
N GLU A 563 1.95 14.10 -19.32
CA GLU A 563 0.75 13.44 -19.85
C GLU A 563 0.88 11.92 -19.82
N GLU A 564 2.07 11.38 -20.11
CA GLU A 564 2.37 9.95 -19.95
C GLU A 564 2.19 9.47 -18.50
N VAL A 565 2.63 10.26 -17.52
CA VAL A 565 2.41 9.96 -16.09
C VAL A 565 0.92 9.94 -15.74
N VAL A 566 0.14 10.92 -16.21
CA VAL A 566 -1.32 10.94 -15.96
C VAL A 566 -1.99 9.71 -16.57
N ALA A 567 -1.63 9.36 -17.81
CA ALA A 567 -2.18 8.18 -18.48
C ALA A 567 -1.79 6.87 -17.75
N ALA A 568 -0.56 6.77 -17.25
CA ALA A 568 -0.11 5.64 -16.45
C ALA A 568 -0.85 5.56 -15.10
N ALA A 569 -1.07 6.69 -14.44
CA ALA A 569 -1.81 6.79 -13.19
C ALA A 569 -3.26 6.32 -13.37
N GLN A 570 -3.91 6.75 -14.46
CA GLN A 570 -5.25 6.33 -14.81
C GLN A 570 -5.35 4.80 -14.94
N ARG A 571 -4.47 4.16 -15.74
CA ARG A 571 -4.43 2.69 -15.88
C ARG A 571 -4.13 1.98 -14.55
N ALA A 572 -3.27 2.58 -13.73
CA ALA A 572 -2.94 2.08 -12.40
C ALA A 572 -4.09 2.22 -11.38
N GLY A 573 -5.10 3.06 -11.66
CA GLY A 573 -6.17 3.42 -10.73
C GLY A 573 -5.69 4.34 -9.60
N GLU A 574 -4.72 5.21 -9.88
CA GLU A 574 -4.26 6.27 -8.98
C GLU A 574 -4.59 7.63 -9.58
N SER A 575 -5.03 8.58 -8.76
CA SER A 575 -5.50 9.88 -9.23
C SER A 575 -4.35 10.90 -9.27
N PHE A 576 -3.96 11.33 -10.47
CA PHE A 576 -2.97 12.38 -10.71
C PHE A 576 -3.54 13.48 -11.60
N TRP A 577 -3.22 14.73 -11.28
CA TRP A 577 -3.65 15.89 -12.06
C TRP A 577 -2.46 16.66 -12.65
N PRO A 578 -2.48 16.99 -13.96
CA PRO A 578 -1.39 17.72 -14.61
C PRO A 578 -1.43 19.22 -14.26
N MET A 579 -0.43 19.68 -13.54
CA MET A 579 -0.24 21.09 -13.16
C MET A 579 0.69 21.82 -14.15
N PRO A 580 0.47 23.13 -14.39
CA PRO A 580 1.35 23.93 -15.24
C PRO A 580 2.62 24.38 -14.50
N LEU A 581 3.65 24.81 -15.23
CA LEU A 581 4.82 25.51 -14.68
C LEU A 581 4.97 26.91 -15.30
N PRO A 582 4.18 27.90 -14.84
CA PRO A 582 4.16 29.24 -15.43
C PRO A 582 5.51 29.97 -15.26
N ALA A 583 6.09 30.43 -16.36
CA ALA A 583 7.43 31.04 -16.36
C ALA A 583 7.55 32.26 -15.43
N HIS A 584 6.49 33.05 -15.24
CA HIS A 584 6.51 34.25 -14.41
C HIS A 584 6.79 33.96 -12.92
N LEU A 585 6.51 32.75 -12.44
CA LEU A 585 6.77 32.36 -11.05
C LEU A 585 8.27 32.12 -10.80
N ARG A 586 9.09 31.92 -11.84
CA ARG A 586 10.53 31.66 -11.68
C ARG A 586 11.27 32.82 -11.02
N ALA A 587 10.85 34.07 -11.29
CA ALA A 587 11.44 35.26 -10.68
C ALA A 587 11.22 35.32 -9.15
N THR A 588 10.27 34.54 -8.61
CA THR A 588 10.10 34.42 -7.16
C THR A 588 11.28 33.71 -6.49
N LEU A 589 12.07 32.94 -7.24
CA LEU A 589 13.25 32.21 -6.78
C LEU A 589 14.56 32.99 -6.95
N ASP A 590 14.55 34.22 -7.48
CA ASP A 590 15.77 35.01 -7.66
C ASP A 590 16.34 35.45 -6.30
N SER A 591 17.64 35.26 -6.08
CA SER A 591 18.35 35.75 -4.88
C SER A 591 19.32 36.88 -5.25
N PRO A 592 19.50 37.89 -4.39
CA PRO A 592 20.58 38.88 -4.55
C PRO A 592 21.95 38.37 -4.07
N PHE A 593 22.01 37.19 -3.42
CA PHE A 593 23.22 36.66 -2.76
C PHE A 593 23.69 35.31 -3.30
N ALA A 594 22.83 34.60 -4.04
CA ALA A 594 23.08 33.29 -4.62
C ALA A 594 22.39 33.18 -5.99
N ASP A 595 22.62 32.10 -6.72
CA ASP A 595 21.98 31.86 -8.03
C ASP A 595 20.45 31.69 -7.87
N LEU A 596 20.02 31.09 -6.76
CA LEU A 596 18.63 30.86 -6.40
C LEU A 596 18.39 31.14 -4.91
N ARG A 597 17.15 31.39 -4.52
CA ARG A 597 16.64 31.12 -3.17
C ARG A 597 15.71 29.93 -3.18
N ASN A 598 15.67 29.17 -2.09
CA ASN A 598 14.87 27.95 -2.04
C ASN A 598 13.35 28.23 -2.03
N THR A 599 12.92 29.35 -1.44
CA THR A 599 11.53 29.80 -1.51
C THR A 599 11.40 31.31 -1.28
N LYS A 600 10.25 31.87 -1.65
CA LYS A 600 9.89 33.26 -1.31
C LYS A 600 9.13 33.27 0.01
N VAL A 601 9.75 33.80 1.07
CA VAL A 601 9.10 33.97 2.36
C VAL A 601 7.95 34.99 2.26
N GLY A 602 6.85 34.74 2.98
CA GLY A 602 5.73 35.68 3.12
C GLY A 602 4.65 35.58 2.03
N SER A 603 4.79 34.70 1.04
CA SER A 603 3.72 34.41 0.07
C SER A 603 3.48 32.92 -0.06
N ARG A 604 2.23 32.49 0.12
CA ARG A 604 1.80 31.09 -0.07
C ARG A 604 1.29 30.81 -1.49
N ALA A 605 1.04 31.85 -2.28
CA ALA A 605 0.44 31.74 -3.60
C ALA A 605 1.39 31.02 -4.57
N GLY A 606 0.89 30.00 -5.26
CA GLY A 606 1.68 29.23 -6.23
C GLY A 606 2.85 28.45 -5.61
N GLY A 607 2.77 28.09 -4.32
CA GLY A 607 3.86 27.41 -3.59
C GLY A 607 4.29 26.09 -4.23
N MET A 608 3.34 25.25 -4.64
CA MET A 608 3.58 24.00 -5.36
C MET A 608 4.31 24.25 -6.68
N LEU A 609 3.79 25.18 -7.50
CA LEU A 609 4.36 25.48 -8.82
C LEU A 609 5.78 26.08 -8.71
N SER A 610 6.01 26.91 -7.69
CA SER A 610 7.33 27.49 -7.42
C SER A 610 8.32 26.43 -6.94
N ALA A 611 7.86 25.41 -6.21
CA ALA A 611 8.68 24.26 -5.84
C ALA A 611 9.09 23.42 -7.06
N GLY A 612 8.14 23.13 -7.95
CA GLY A 612 8.43 22.46 -9.22
C GLY A 612 9.39 23.27 -10.09
N LEU A 613 9.25 24.60 -10.15
CA LEU A 613 10.20 25.47 -10.86
C LEU A 613 11.61 25.43 -10.24
N PHE A 614 11.72 25.32 -8.93
CA PHE A 614 13.02 25.16 -8.26
C PHE A 614 13.69 23.85 -8.67
N LEU A 615 12.97 22.72 -8.62
CA LEU A 615 13.50 21.42 -9.01
C LEU A 615 13.92 21.38 -10.49
N ARG A 616 13.18 22.06 -11.36
CA ARG A 616 13.48 22.13 -12.80
C ARG A 616 14.86 22.73 -13.11
N GLU A 617 15.43 23.55 -12.23
CA GLU A 617 16.77 24.11 -12.45
C GLU A 617 17.87 23.03 -12.38
N PHE A 618 17.60 21.88 -11.76
CA PHE A 618 18.57 20.80 -11.51
C PHE A 618 18.44 19.61 -12.47
N VAL A 619 17.53 19.67 -13.46
CA VAL A 619 17.30 18.58 -14.43
C VAL A 619 17.80 18.90 -15.85
N GLY A 620 18.32 20.11 -16.06
CA GLY A 620 18.81 20.58 -17.35
C GLY A 620 17.72 20.57 -18.43
N ARG A 621 17.98 19.89 -19.55
CA ARG A 621 17.05 19.79 -20.70
C ARG A 621 16.39 18.41 -20.85
N ARG A 622 16.57 17.52 -19.86
CA ARG A 622 16.02 16.17 -19.93
C ARG A 622 14.49 16.19 -19.79
N PRO A 623 13.75 15.28 -20.46
CA PRO A 623 12.36 15.02 -20.13
C PRO A 623 12.22 14.75 -18.64
N TRP A 624 11.30 15.46 -17.98
CA TRP A 624 11.22 15.46 -16.53
C TRP A 624 9.78 15.60 -16.02
N ALA A 625 9.43 14.82 -15.01
CA ALA A 625 8.18 14.94 -14.27
C ALA A 625 8.40 14.89 -12.75
N HIS A 626 7.84 15.85 -12.04
CA HIS A 626 7.75 15.89 -10.59
C HIS A 626 6.34 15.53 -10.14
N LEU A 627 6.26 14.50 -9.30
CA LEU A 627 5.05 13.97 -8.69
C LEU A 627 4.98 14.47 -7.24
N ASP A 628 4.14 15.48 -6.98
CA ASP A 628 3.88 15.96 -5.62
C ASP A 628 2.72 15.15 -5.01
N ILE A 629 3.07 14.25 -4.09
CA ILE A 629 2.16 13.30 -3.44
C ILE A 629 1.84 13.71 -1.99
N ALA A 630 2.04 14.99 -1.62
CA ALA A 630 1.92 15.44 -0.22
C ALA A 630 0.59 15.05 0.46
N GLY A 631 -0.55 15.22 -0.22
CA GLY A 631 -1.86 14.81 0.27
C GLY A 631 -2.03 13.29 0.27
N PRO A 632 -1.95 12.62 -0.89
CA PRO A 632 -2.30 11.20 -0.97
C PRO A 632 -1.28 10.22 -0.39
N ALA A 633 -0.12 10.65 0.10
CA ALA A 633 0.87 9.75 0.68
C ALA A 633 0.45 9.14 2.04
N TYR A 634 -0.41 9.82 2.80
CA TYR A 634 -0.82 9.41 4.14
C TYR A 634 -2.32 9.63 4.36
N ASN A 635 -3.01 8.63 4.88
CA ASN A 635 -4.42 8.71 5.24
C ASN A 635 -4.58 8.83 6.76
N ASP A 636 -4.99 10.00 7.24
CA ASP A 636 -5.32 10.27 8.64
C ASP A 636 -6.81 9.99 8.99
N SER A 637 -7.61 9.67 7.98
CA SER A 637 -9.05 9.44 8.07
C SER A 637 -9.41 7.94 8.11
N SER A 638 -10.72 7.65 8.02
CA SER A 638 -11.22 6.27 7.96
C SER A 638 -10.75 5.55 6.68
N PRO A 639 -10.45 4.25 6.73
CA PRO A 639 -10.02 3.51 5.54
C PRO A 639 -11.12 3.37 4.49
N TRP A 640 -10.77 3.45 3.21
CA TRP A 640 -11.66 3.25 2.05
C TRP A 640 -11.04 2.23 1.08
N GLY A 641 -11.85 1.57 0.25
CA GLY A 641 -11.33 0.71 -0.83
C GLY A 641 -10.21 -0.28 -0.44
N LEU A 642 -9.00 -0.07 -0.96
CA LEU A 642 -7.79 -0.82 -0.59
C LEU A 642 -6.81 -0.01 0.27
N THR A 643 -7.20 1.20 0.68
CA THR A 643 -6.37 2.16 1.41
C THR A 643 -6.65 2.09 2.91
N PRO A 644 -5.66 1.70 3.74
CA PRO A 644 -5.79 1.70 5.19
C PRO A 644 -5.64 3.13 5.74
N THR A 645 -5.87 3.32 7.03
CA THR A 645 -5.30 4.47 7.76
C THR A 645 -3.77 4.32 7.81
N GLY A 646 -3.04 5.42 7.70
CA GLY A 646 -1.57 5.44 7.64
C GLY A 646 -1.04 5.60 6.22
N GLY A 647 0.16 5.09 5.95
CA GLY A 647 0.75 5.13 4.62
C GLY A 647 -0.14 4.47 3.56
N THR A 648 -0.30 5.13 2.42
CA THR A 648 -1.18 4.67 1.32
C THR A 648 -0.44 3.86 0.26
N GLY A 649 0.84 4.19 0.03
CA GLY A 649 1.66 3.68 -1.06
C GLY A 649 1.43 4.37 -2.42
N MET A 650 0.84 5.57 -2.41
CA MET A 650 0.54 6.36 -3.61
C MET A 650 1.75 6.54 -4.52
N GLY A 651 1.57 6.23 -5.81
CA GLY A 651 2.54 6.45 -6.88
C GLY A 651 3.33 5.20 -7.24
N VAL A 652 3.32 4.14 -6.42
CA VAL A 652 4.04 2.89 -6.76
C VAL A 652 3.44 2.26 -8.01
N SER A 653 2.11 2.18 -8.07
CA SER A 653 1.39 1.59 -9.20
C SER A 653 1.58 2.43 -10.47
N THR A 654 1.46 3.76 -10.34
CA THR A 654 1.71 4.72 -11.43
C THR A 654 3.11 4.57 -12.02
N LEU A 655 4.16 4.54 -11.18
CA LEU A 655 5.53 4.45 -11.67
C LEU A 655 5.81 3.11 -12.35
N VAL A 656 5.32 1.99 -11.80
CA VAL A 656 5.50 0.67 -12.43
C VAL A 656 4.79 0.60 -13.78
N GLU A 657 3.57 1.14 -13.86
CA GLU A 657 2.80 1.18 -15.11
C GLU A 657 3.46 2.08 -16.17
N LEU A 658 4.01 3.22 -15.75
CA LEU A 658 4.81 4.08 -16.63
C LEU A 658 6.05 3.34 -17.15
N LEU A 659 6.81 2.69 -16.26
CA LEU A 659 8.01 1.94 -16.66
C LEU A 659 7.67 0.81 -17.65
N ARG A 660 6.55 0.10 -17.46
CA ARG A 660 6.03 -0.88 -18.44
C ARG A 660 5.75 -0.22 -19.78
N SER A 661 5.00 0.87 -19.78
CA SER A 661 4.63 1.61 -21.00
C SER A 661 5.87 2.08 -21.79
N LEU A 662 6.83 2.69 -21.10
CA LEU A 662 8.09 3.16 -21.69
C LEU A 662 8.99 2.02 -22.19
N SER A 663 8.86 0.82 -21.62
CA SER A 663 9.59 -0.36 -22.06
C SER A 663 8.97 -1.01 -23.31
N ALA A 664 7.64 -0.92 -23.47
CA ALA A 664 6.91 -1.46 -24.62
C ALA A 664 7.15 -0.66 -25.91
N GLU A 665 7.33 0.67 -25.82
CA GLU A 665 7.69 1.52 -26.97
C GLU A 665 8.96 1.04 -27.71
N VAL A 666 9.91 0.47 -26.97
CA VAL A 666 11.16 -0.07 -27.52
C VAL A 666 10.91 -1.38 -28.30
N SER A 667 9.91 -2.16 -27.90
CA SER A 667 9.60 -3.47 -28.49
C SER A 667 8.80 -3.39 -29.80
N ILE A 668 8.12 -2.27 -30.07
CA ILE A 668 7.35 -2.07 -31.32
C ILE A 668 8.23 -1.49 -32.45
N LEU A 669 9.32 -0.82 -32.08
CA LEU A 669 10.27 -0.18 -33.01
C LEU A 669 11.50 -1.06 -33.34
N SER A 670 11.65 -2.21 -32.68
CA SER A 670 12.67 -3.25 -32.97
C SER A 670 12.04 -4.43 -33.68
#